data_AF-A0A2R4KND5-F1
#
_entry.id   AF-A0A2R4KND5-F1
#
_cell.length_a   1.000
_cell.length_b   1.000
_cell.length_c   1.000
_cell.angle_alpha   90.00
_cell.angle_beta   90.00
_cell.angle_gamma   90.00
#
_symmetry.space_group_name_H-M   'P 1'
#
loop_
_entity.id
_entity.type
_entity.pdbx_description
1 polymer ?
#
loop_
_entity_poly.entity_id
_entity_poly.type
_entity_poly.pdbx_seq_one_letter_code
_entity_poly.pdbx_strand_id
1 'polypeptide(L)'
;MQPMSTPLSRASQKEEALWLLDKLVPDSGVNNIPAAIQVAGRLRTTALREAAARLLRKHEVLRTVFHDEGAGLRKAILSPEDAPIDIEVSRSTADGLADDLTALAARPFKFNGRPMLRICQVEAPEGDVLCVVAHHLVFDVASAQIVMGELTRLYDAVLAGEDLSGEAVVPVAAVAADEPRPESFQFWRDHLSGFDAGSLDLWMARQGSAETTLKGATVAHDLSDGARDVVRRLRRELRASEPVILLAAYYLLLAQHGAGPDIVIGSPADIRGQQAAGAIGYYVNILALRVRTDPAQSFRALVRQARDVFLEAVSHVDVHVDLLLPEIPRVNSAWSTTLFRHMFNYLPGGLSAETTIGGLPARALMVRNGYSRMNLEFDILSEKDRITVEALYGLESHRRADVALLLQRYDALLVAVGAEPDRPVGELSSWSERDRTVIAAANRTATDTPAPSVLRTVAERAAAAPDAVVLADGDRNTTYAELWQAASDTRELLRASGVTAGDVVAVAARRGPELAAAALGVWLAGCAYLPVDPDHPADRISYQLADSGARAVLAGDTVTLPEGTPRLDMAGLRAAQGQIAELPADPDPASCAYLIYTSGSTGRPKGTRVSHGNLANLVRHFLDELKPGPGEVTLWMTTFAFDISALELFLPLTSGGTLAVAPDEARVNGTLLRELLVRHDVAIVQATPTTWRTVIEQVGDQLAGRRLLCGGEALPADLAERLLETAAEVRNVYGPTETTIWSTAGKLGAGDGAVHAGTPLRNTTAFVLDPAGRELPLGVHGELCIAGAGVAIGYHNRPELTAERFGEHPEYGRFYRTGDLARWRDNGTLEVLGRVDRQIKLRGNRLELAEIEAVLLEHSEVTGAAVVTVGDLSADAVLVAFVVAHPTEGIVERLWEHARAKLPSSAVPHDFVLTDELPTNANEKVDYPHLTRLATARRAAAGHGAAAEHHEDALVDALLSMFRELLGREDVTADANFFVLGGHSLLAALLVQRIQESFGAEMRLAEFFALPTPLGLAAFLRSRGVEPGTG
;
A
#
# COMPACT_ATOMS: atom_id res chain seq x y z
N MET A 1 -26.40 -2.58 -54.38
CA MET A 1 -26.16 -1.31 -53.67
C MET A 1 -25.01 -1.58 -52.73
N GLN A 2 -23.83 -0.99 -52.96
CA GLN A 2 -22.71 -1.09 -52.04
C GLN A 2 -23.08 -0.44 -50.70
N PRO A 3 -22.65 -0.97 -49.55
CA PRO A 3 -22.81 -0.26 -48.29
C PRO A 3 -21.91 0.98 -48.34
N MET A 4 -22.50 2.16 -48.16
CA MET A 4 -21.73 3.36 -47.86
C MET A 4 -21.06 3.16 -46.50
N SER A 5 -19.73 2.99 -46.48
CA SER A 5 -18.94 3.18 -45.27
C SER A 5 -18.91 4.69 -44.97
N THR A 6 -19.84 5.16 -44.15
CA THR A 6 -19.74 6.51 -43.57
C THR A 6 -18.56 6.55 -42.59
N PRO A 7 -17.76 7.63 -42.56
CA PRO A 7 -16.70 7.81 -41.57
C PRO A 7 -17.27 7.71 -40.16
N LEU A 8 -16.48 7.15 -39.24
CA LEU A 8 -16.74 7.10 -37.80
C LEU A 8 -17.16 8.50 -37.29
N SER A 9 -18.44 8.68 -37.00
CA SER A 9 -18.96 9.93 -36.40
C SER A 9 -18.44 10.06 -34.96
N ARG A 10 -18.42 11.24 -34.36
CA ARG A 10 -18.04 11.40 -32.93
C ARG A 10 -18.87 10.54 -31.96
N ALA A 11 -20.05 10.07 -32.37
CA ALA A 11 -20.84 9.09 -31.62
C ALA A 11 -20.20 7.68 -31.59
N SER A 12 -19.41 7.31 -32.61
CA SER A 12 -18.74 6.01 -32.71
C SER A 12 -17.58 5.82 -31.73
N GLN A 13 -16.85 6.88 -31.37
CA GLN A 13 -15.71 6.77 -30.44
C GLN A 13 -16.15 6.43 -29.00
N LYS A 14 -17.31 6.94 -28.54
CA LYS A 14 -17.83 6.61 -27.21
C LYS A 14 -18.39 5.19 -27.16
N GLU A 15 -19.07 4.79 -28.23
CA GLU A 15 -19.56 3.42 -28.39
C GLU A 15 -18.39 2.42 -28.43
N GLU A 16 -17.31 2.76 -29.14
CA GLU A 16 -16.05 1.99 -29.16
C GLU A 16 -15.39 1.91 -27.78
N ALA A 17 -15.32 3.01 -27.01
CA ALA A 17 -14.73 2.99 -25.66
C ALA A 17 -15.46 2.01 -24.71
N LEU A 18 -16.80 1.95 -24.79
CA LEU A 18 -17.59 0.97 -24.03
C LEU A 18 -17.31 -0.46 -24.52
N TRP A 19 -17.35 -0.69 -25.84
CA TRP A 19 -17.03 -2.01 -26.43
C TRP A 19 -15.63 -2.51 -26.06
N LEU A 20 -14.63 -1.64 -26.06
CA LEU A 20 -13.27 -1.97 -25.64
C LEU A 20 -13.20 -2.37 -24.16
N LEU A 21 -14.02 -1.76 -23.31
CA LEU A 21 -14.09 -2.14 -21.90
C LEU A 21 -14.68 -3.55 -21.71
N ASP A 22 -15.70 -3.92 -22.51
CA ASP A 22 -16.23 -5.28 -22.52
C ASP A 22 -15.21 -6.31 -23.02
N LYS A 23 -14.29 -5.90 -23.91
CA LYS A 23 -13.16 -6.73 -24.35
C LYS A 23 -12.09 -6.88 -23.27
N LEU A 24 -11.87 -5.83 -22.46
CA LEU A 24 -10.89 -5.85 -21.38
C LEU A 24 -11.32 -6.79 -20.25
N VAL A 25 -12.63 -6.80 -19.93
CA VAL A 25 -13.22 -7.67 -18.90
C VAL A 25 -14.31 -8.52 -19.54
N PRO A 26 -13.94 -9.59 -20.30
CA PRO A 26 -14.91 -10.41 -21.01
C PRO A 26 -15.87 -11.11 -20.05
N ASP A 27 -17.06 -11.43 -20.57
CA ASP A 27 -18.16 -12.06 -19.83
C ASP A 27 -18.61 -11.30 -18.57
N SER A 28 -18.38 -9.99 -18.53
CA SER A 28 -18.79 -9.10 -17.44
C SER A 28 -20.00 -8.22 -17.82
N GLY A 29 -20.67 -7.70 -16.79
CA GLY A 29 -21.74 -6.71 -16.92
C GLY A 29 -21.27 -5.31 -16.58
N VAL A 30 -19.98 -5.00 -16.80
CA VAL A 30 -19.36 -3.72 -16.38
C VAL A 30 -20.07 -2.50 -16.96
N ASN A 31 -20.57 -2.62 -18.20
CA ASN A 31 -21.33 -1.59 -18.90
C ASN A 31 -22.86 -1.75 -18.78
N ASN A 32 -23.35 -2.61 -17.88
CA ASN A 32 -24.79 -2.77 -17.69
C ASN A 32 -25.32 -1.71 -16.74
N ILE A 33 -26.42 -1.06 -17.12
CA ILE A 33 -27.16 -0.17 -16.25
C ILE A 33 -28.44 -0.90 -15.83
N PRO A 34 -28.68 -1.09 -14.53
CA PRO A 34 -29.96 -1.61 -14.02
C PRO A 34 -30.88 -0.48 -13.54
N ALA A 35 -32.18 -0.70 -13.68
CA ALA A 35 -33.23 0.06 -13.00
C ALA A 35 -34.27 -0.92 -12.46
N ALA A 36 -34.69 -0.76 -11.20
CA ALA A 36 -35.62 -1.68 -10.58
C ALA A 36 -36.68 -0.96 -9.73
N ILE A 37 -37.90 -1.50 -9.75
CA ILE A 37 -39.01 -1.07 -8.90
C ILE A 37 -39.62 -2.29 -8.23
N GLN A 38 -39.80 -2.24 -6.91
CA GLN A 38 -40.57 -3.24 -6.17
C GLN A 38 -42.01 -2.77 -6.02
N VAL A 39 -42.96 -3.65 -6.35
CA VAL A 39 -44.39 -3.43 -6.12
C VAL A 39 -44.87 -4.25 -4.95
N ALA A 40 -45.77 -3.71 -4.14
CA ALA A 40 -46.38 -4.40 -3.00
C ALA A 40 -47.50 -5.37 -3.46
N GLY A 41 -47.14 -6.35 -4.29
CA GLY A 41 -48.06 -7.34 -4.84
C GLY A 41 -47.47 -8.14 -6.01
N ARG A 42 -48.33 -8.74 -6.83
CA ARG A 42 -47.93 -9.53 -8.02
C ARG A 42 -48.19 -8.76 -9.30
N LEU A 43 -47.22 -8.72 -10.20
CA LEU A 43 -47.38 -8.16 -11.54
C LEU A 43 -48.01 -9.20 -12.48
N ARG A 44 -48.87 -8.74 -13.39
CA ARG A 44 -49.45 -9.61 -14.43
C ARG A 44 -48.47 -9.72 -15.59
N THR A 45 -47.72 -10.82 -15.65
CA THR A 45 -46.69 -11.07 -16.68
C THR A 45 -47.20 -10.91 -18.11
N THR A 46 -48.46 -11.28 -18.38
CA THR A 46 -49.08 -11.09 -19.71
C THR A 46 -49.24 -9.62 -20.09
N ALA A 47 -49.64 -8.77 -19.14
CA ALA A 47 -49.73 -7.32 -19.35
C ALA A 47 -48.34 -6.68 -19.47
N LEU A 48 -47.35 -7.16 -18.70
CA LEU A 48 -45.95 -6.72 -18.85
C LEU A 48 -45.38 -7.05 -20.24
N ARG A 49 -45.65 -8.25 -20.77
CA ARG A 49 -45.22 -8.63 -22.14
C ARG A 49 -45.80 -7.70 -23.19
N GLU A 50 -47.09 -7.38 -23.11
CA GLU A 50 -47.73 -6.46 -24.05
C GLU A 50 -47.20 -5.03 -23.90
N ALA A 51 -46.98 -4.55 -22.66
CA ALA A 51 -46.39 -3.24 -22.39
C ALA A 51 -44.97 -3.13 -22.96
N ALA A 52 -44.14 -4.16 -22.77
CA ALA A 52 -42.80 -4.23 -23.35
C ALA A 52 -42.83 -4.22 -24.89
N ALA A 53 -43.72 -5.00 -25.52
CA ALA A 53 -43.87 -5.00 -26.97
C ALA A 53 -44.26 -3.61 -27.51
N ARG A 54 -45.14 -2.88 -26.81
CA ARG A 54 -45.51 -1.49 -27.15
C ARG A 54 -44.31 -0.54 -26.99
N LEU A 55 -43.53 -0.70 -25.94
CA LEU A 55 -42.32 0.10 -25.71
C LEU A 55 -41.30 -0.09 -26.84
N LEU A 56 -40.99 -1.33 -27.24
CA LEU A 56 -40.03 -1.60 -28.32
C LEU A 56 -40.53 -1.08 -29.68
N ARG A 57 -41.83 -1.17 -29.95
CA ARG A 57 -42.43 -0.55 -31.15
C ARG A 57 -42.22 0.96 -31.17
N LYS A 58 -42.35 1.62 -30.01
CA LYS A 58 -42.27 3.07 -29.84
C LYS A 58 -40.83 3.60 -29.95
N HIS A 59 -39.82 2.88 -29.45
CA HIS A 59 -38.44 3.39 -29.36
C HIS A 59 -37.42 2.58 -30.16
N GLU A 60 -36.91 3.17 -31.24
CA GLU A 60 -35.95 2.51 -32.15
C GLU A 60 -34.62 2.13 -31.46
N VAL A 61 -34.17 2.95 -30.51
CA VAL A 61 -32.92 2.73 -29.78
C VAL A 61 -32.94 1.43 -28.97
N LEU A 62 -34.10 1.01 -28.46
CA LEU A 62 -34.24 -0.23 -27.68
C LEU A 62 -34.19 -1.50 -28.55
N ARG A 63 -34.39 -1.35 -29.86
CA ARG A 63 -34.27 -2.41 -30.88
C ARG A 63 -33.02 -2.23 -31.75
N THR A 64 -32.07 -1.43 -31.28
CA THR A 64 -30.74 -1.31 -31.86
C THR A 64 -29.85 -2.44 -31.37
N VAL A 65 -29.15 -3.08 -32.30
CA VAL A 65 -28.28 -4.23 -32.06
C VAL A 65 -26.88 -3.96 -32.59
N PHE A 66 -25.92 -4.67 -32.02
CA PHE A 66 -24.51 -4.51 -32.34
C PHE A 66 -23.88 -5.87 -32.69
N HIS A 67 -22.97 -5.83 -33.66
CA HIS A 67 -22.17 -6.96 -34.11
C HIS A 67 -20.69 -6.64 -33.92
N ASP A 68 -19.98 -7.56 -33.31
CA ASP A 68 -18.52 -7.52 -33.21
C ASP A 68 -17.90 -8.05 -34.49
N GLU A 69 -17.15 -7.20 -35.20
CA GLU A 69 -16.48 -7.56 -36.46
C GLU A 69 -14.95 -7.72 -36.26
N GLY A 70 -14.48 -7.80 -35.02
CA GLY A 70 -13.04 -7.84 -34.69
C GLY A 70 -12.39 -6.46 -34.77
N ALA A 71 -12.44 -5.83 -35.96
CA ALA A 71 -11.85 -4.51 -36.21
C ALA A 71 -12.73 -3.33 -35.76
N GLY A 72 -13.94 -3.59 -35.27
CA GLY A 72 -14.88 -2.56 -34.83
C GLY A 72 -16.29 -3.08 -34.57
N LEU A 73 -17.19 -2.15 -34.25
CA LEU A 73 -18.58 -2.45 -33.89
C LEU A 73 -19.54 -2.02 -35.01
N ARG A 74 -20.28 -2.98 -35.60
CA ARG A 74 -21.33 -2.67 -36.57
C ARG A 74 -22.69 -2.55 -35.88
N LYS A 75 -23.39 -1.44 -36.13
CA LYS A 75 -24.71 -1.12 -35.57
C LYS A 75 -25.83 -1.37 -36.58
N ALA A 76 -26.96 -1.91 -36.13
CA ALA A 76 -28.17 -2.09 -36.93
C ALA A 76 -29.43 -1.84 -36.10
N ILE A 77 -30.52 -1.38 -36.73
CA ILE A 77 -31.82 -1.19 -36.08
C ILE A 77 -32.77 -2.26 -36.64
N LEU A 78 -33.31 -3.12 -35.77
CA LEU A 78 -34.25 -4.18 -36.16
C LEU A 78 -35.67 -3.63 -36.31
N SER A 79 -36.51 -4.23 -37.16
CA SER A 79 -37.95 -3.92 -37.13
C SER A 79 -38.56 -4.38 -35.80
N PRO A 80 -39.71 -3.84 -35.37
CA PRO A 80 -40.34 -4.29 -34.13
C PRO A 80 -40.70 -5.79 -34.11
N GLU A 81 -41.02 -6.38 -35.26
CA GLU A 81 -41.32 -7.80 -35.40
C GLU A 81 -40.06 -8.67 -35.25
N ASP A 82 -38.90 -8.15 -35.66
CA ASP A 82 -37.60 -8.83 -35.60
C ASP A 82 -36.88 -8.62 -34.26
N ALA A 83 -37.45 -7.83 -33.34
CA ALA A 83 -36.90 -7.54 -32.01
C ALA A 83 -37.76 -8.11 -30.86
N PRO A 84 -38.04 -9.44 -30.81
CA PRO A 84 -38.82 -10.01 -29.72
C PRO A 84 -38.05 -9.87 -28.41
N ILE A 85 -38.69 -9.31 -27.38
CA ILE A 85 -38.21 -9.31 -26.01
C ILE A 85 -39.10 -10.22 -25.17
N ASP A 86 -38.50 -11.18 -24.45
CA ASP A 86 -39.23 -11.97 -23.47
C ASP A 86 -39.08 -11.33 -22.08
N ILE A 87 -40.09 -11.56 -21.23
CA ILE A 87 -40.05 -11.18 -19.82
C ILE A 87 -39.51 -12.38 -19.05
N GLU A 88 -38.29 -12.26 -18.56
CA GLU A 88 -37.68 -13.30 -17.74
C GLU A 88 -38.33 -13.31 -16.36
N VAL A 89 -38.96 -14.42 -15.98
CA VAL A 89 -39.56 -14.58 -14.65
C VAL A 89 -38.67 -15.46 -13.80
N SER A 90 -38.28 -14.95 -12.63
CA SER A 90 -37.45 -15.66 -11.64
C SER A 90 -38.06 -15.54 -10.25
N ARG A 91 -37.60 -16.36 -9.31
CA ARG A 91 -38.02 -16.34 -7.89
C ARG A 91 -36.82 -16.09 -7.01
N SER A 92 -37.00 -15.20 -6.04
CA SER A 92 -36.01 -14.89 -5.01
C SER A 92 -36.57 -15.15 -3.62
N THR A 93 -35.70 -15.47 -2.68
CA THR A 93 -36.01 -15.37 -1.24
C THR A 93 -35.93 -13.90 -0.79
N ALA A 94 -36.41 -13.59 0.41
CA ALA A 94 -36.26 -12.24 0.96
C ALA A 94 -34.77 -11.88 1.17
N ASP A 95 -34.01 -12.79 1.78
CA ASP A 95 -32.59 -12.58 2.08
C ASP A 95 -31.69 -12.58 0.84
N GLY A 96 -32.11 -13.24 -0.25
CA GLY A 96 -31.33 -13.33 -1.50
C GLY A 96 -31.62 -12.23 -2.53
N LEU A 97 -32.63 -11.38 -2.33
CA LEU A 97 -33.13 -10.47 -3.38
C LEU A 97 -32.06 -9.50 -3.90
N ALA A 98 -31.23 -8.95 -3.01
CA ALA A 98 -30.17 -8.02 -3.42
C ALA A 98 -29.10 -8.70 -4.26
N ASP A 99 -28.71 -9.92 -3.89
CA ASP A 99 -27.70 -10.71 -4.61
C ASP A 99 -28.24 -11.17 -5.97
N ASP A 100 -29.50 -11.61 -6.01
CA ASP A 100 -30.18 -12.02 -7.25
C ASP A 100 -30.30 -10.85 -8.25
N LEU A 101 -30.68 -9.66 -7.78
CA LEU A 101 -30.74 -8.45 -8.61
C LEU A 101 -29.35 -8.01 -9.10
N THR A 102 -28.33 -8.13 -8.24
CA THR A 102 -26.94 -7.83 -8.62
C THR A 102 -26.43 -8.82 -9.67
N ALA A 103 -26.69 -10.11 -9.50
CA ALA A 103 -26.34 -11.15 -10.47
C ALA A 103 -27.05 -10.93 -11.82
N LEU A 104 -28.33 -10.55 -11.77
CA LEU A 104 -29.12 -10.19 -12.94
C LEU A 104 -28.50 -9.00 -13.70
N ALA A 105 -28.11 -7.96 -12.97
CA ALA A 105 -27.45 -6.77 -13.50
C ALA A 105 -26.04 -7.06 -14.02
N ALA A 106 -25.30 -7.98 -13.40
CA ALA A 106 -23.93 -8.35 -13.76
C ALA A 106 -23.83 -9.28 -14.98
N ARG A 107 -24.94 -9.88 -15.42
CA ARG A 107 -24.95 -10.85 -16.53
C ARG A 107 -24.60 -10.16 -17.85
N PRO A 108 -23.58 -10.61 -18.61
CA PRO A 108 -23.09 -9.91 -19.80
C PRO A 108 -24.13 -9.81 -20.92
N PHE A 109 -24.04 -8.76 -21.72
CA PHE A 109 -24.65 -8.71 -23.05
C PHE A 109 -23.65 -9.22 -24.09
N LYS A 110 -24.16 -9.77 -25.20
CA LYS A 110 -23.32 -10.25 -26.31
C LYS A 110 -23.58 -9.42 -27.56
N PHE A 111 -22.52 -9.07 -28.28
CA PHE A 111 -22.56 -8.36 -29.56
C PHE A 111 -22.91 -9.31 -30.73
N ASN A 112 -24.04 -10.03 -30.61
CA ASN A 112 -24.45 -11.07 -31.56
C ASN A 112 -25.72 -10.71 -32.36
N GLY A 113 -26.03 -9.42 -32.47
CA GLY A 113 -27.22 -8.94 -33.19
C GLY A 113 -28.54 -9.09 -32.44
N ARG A 114 -28.52 -9.28 -31.11
CA ARG A 114 -29.73 -9.23 -30.26
C ARG A 114 -29.90 -7.87 -29.57
N PRO A 115 -31.14 -7.48 -29.21
CA PRO A 115 -31.39 -6.26 -28.45
C PRO A 115 -30.57 -6.19 -27.15
N MET A 116 -30.01 -5.02 -26.86
CA MET A 116 -29.19 -4.76 -25.67
C MET A 116 -30.04 -4.40 -24.44
N LEU A 117 -31.18 -5.09 -24.27
CA LEU A 117 -32.19 -4.83 -23.25
C LEU A 117 -32.74 -6.15 -22.69
N ARG A 118 -32.95 -6.21 -21.37
CA ARG A 118 -33.64 -7.28 -20.66
C ARG A 118 -34.66 -6.68 -19.71
N ILE A 119 -35.84 -7.28 -19.66
CA ILE A 119 -36.89 -6.93 -18.72
C ILE A 119 -37.22 -8.19 -17.91
N CYS A 120 -37.13 -8.08 -16.59
CA CYS A 120 -37.23 -9.21 -15.69
C CYS A 120 -38.28 -8.94 -14.62
N GLN A 121 -39.07 -9.96 -14.31
CA GLN A 121 -39.97 -10.00 -13.16
C GLN A 121 -39.36 -10.95 -12.13
N VAL A 122 -38.97 -10.43 -10.97
CA VAL A 122 -38.47 -11.23 -9.85
C VAL A 122 -39.59 -11.37 -8.82
N GLU A 123 -40.10 -12.57 -8.68
CA GLU A 123 -41.09 -12.92 -7.66
C GLU A 123 -40.40 -12.98 -6.29
N ALA A 124 -40.73 -12.06 -5.39
CA ALA A 124 -40.19 -12.04 -4.02
C ALA A 124 -41.31 -12.05 -2.96
N PRO A 125 -41.02 -12.44 -1.69
CA PRO A 125 -42.03 -12.55 -0.65
C PRO A 125 -42.74 -11.23 -0.31
N GLU A 126 -42.02 -10.12 -0.37
CA GLU A 126 -42.54 -8.77 -0.08
C GLU A 126 -43.24 -8.11 -1.29
N GLY A 127 -43.34 -8.83 -2.40
CA GLY A 127 -43.90 -8.37 -3.66
C GLY A 127 -42.91 -8.42 -4.81
N ASP A 128 -43.41 -8.38 -6.04
CA ASP A 128 -42.61 -8.55 -7.25
C ASP A 128 -41.70 -7.35 -7.51
N VAL A 129 -40.52 -7.62 -8.07
CA VAL A 129 -39.61 -6.59 -8.57
C VAL A 129 -39.64 -6.61 -10.10
N LEU A 130 -39.95 -5.46 -10.70
CA LEU A 130 -39.73 -5.21 -12.12
C LEU A 130 -38.32 -4.64 -12.30
N CYS A 131 -37.46 -5.35 -13.00
CA CYS A 131 -36.09 -4.91 -13.28
C CYS A 131 -35.86 -4.79 -14.78
N VAL A 132 -35.34 -3.63 -15.20
CA VAL A 132 -34.88 -3.36 -16.56
C VAL A 132 -33.36 -3.25 -16.52
N VAL A 133 -32.68 -4.07 -17.32
CA VAL A 133 -31.22 -4.01 -17.47
C VAL A 133 -30.92 -3.83 -18.95
N ALA A 134 -30.13 -2.82 -19.30
CA ALA A 134 -29.66 -2.65 -20.66
C ALA A 134 -28.15 -2.34 -20.68
N HIS A 135 -27.56 -2.41 -21.86
CA HIS A 135 -26.16 -2.04 -22.08
C HIS A 135 -26.02 -0.52 -22.22
N HIS A 136 -24.95 0.07 -21.69
CA HIS A 136 -24.71 1.53 -21.71
C HIS A 136 -24.65 2.10 -23.15
N LEU A 137 -24.47 1.25 -24.17
CA LEU A 137 -24.53 1.62 -25.60
C LEU A 137 -25.90 2.13 -26.07
N VAL A 138 -26.99 1.64 -25.46
CA VAL A 138 -28.37 1.99 -25.91
C VAL A 138 -29.08 2.93 -24.98
N PHE A 139 -28.58 3.15 -23.76
CA PHE A 139 -29.21 4.03 -22.78
C PHE A 139 -28.22 4.43 -21.66
N ASP A 140 -28.54 5.50 -20.94
CA ASP A 140 -27.85 5.98 -19.74
C ASP A 140 -28.78 6.00 -18.51
N VAL A 141 -28.30 6.49 -17.36
CA VAL A 141 -29.08 6.50 -16.11
C VAL A 141 -30.40 7.27 -16.25
N ALA A 142 -30.41 8.45 -16.89
CA ALA A 142 -31.66 9.19 -17.08
C ALA A 142 -32.57 8.52 -18.11
N SER A 143 -32.01 7.88 -19.15
CA SER A 143 -32.79 7.03 -20.06
C SER A 143 -33.43 5.84 -19.34
N ALA A 144 -32.77 5.27 -18.32
CA ALA A 144 -33.31 4.19 -17.51
C ALA A 144 -34.59 4.61 -16.76
N GLN A 145 -34.61 5.85 -16.25
CA GLN A 145 -35.79 6.43 -15.61
C GLN A 145 -36.94 6.66 -16.61
N ILE A 146 -36.62 7.15 -17.81
CA ILE A 146 -37.61 7.34 -18.88
C ILE A 146 -38.22 5.99 -19.28
N VAL A 147 -37.37 5.01 -19.59
CA VAL A 147 -37.79 3.64 -19.98
C VAL A 147 -38.66 3.01 -18.91
N MET A 148 -38.25 3.08 -17.64
CA MET A 148 -39.02 2.52 -16.53
C MET A 148 -40.37 3.22 -16.38
N GLY A 149 -40.41 4.55 -16.41
CA GLY A 149 -41.65 5.32 -16.30
C GLY A 149 -42.61 5.15 -17.49
N GLU A 150 -42.09 4.89 -18.69
CA GLU A 150 -42.92 4.53 -19.85
C GLU A 150 -43.43 3.10 -19.77
N LEU A 151 -42.60 2.15 -19.35
CA LEU A 151 -42.99 0.75 -19.19
C LEU A 151 -44.12 0.60 -18.17
N THR A 152 -44.05 1.28 -17.03
CA THR A 152 -45.09 1.23 -16.00
C THR A 152 -46.40 1.88 -16.46
N ARG A 153 -46.32 3.01 -17.17
CA ARG A 153 -47.50 3.66 -17.77
C ARG A 153 -48.17 2.78 -18.83
N LEU A 154 -47.37 2.15 -19.70
CA LEU A 154 -47.87 1.21 -20.70
C LEU A 154 -48.50 -0.01 -20.04
N TYR A 155 -47.93 -0.50 -18.94
CA TYR A 155 -48.52 -1.59 -18.17
C TYR A 155 -49.90 -1.22 -17.60
N ASP A 156 -50.04 -0.02 -17.03
CA ASP A 156 -51.33 0.47 -16.53
C ASP A 156 -52.36 0.63 -17.64
N ALA A 157 -51.97 1.18 -18.78
CA ALA A 157 -52.83 1.31 -19.94
C ALA A 157 -53.31 -0.07 -20.46
N VAL A 158 -52.41 -1.07 -20.49
CA VAL A 158 -52.79 -2.44 -20.86
C VAL A 158 -53.78 -3.04 -19.87
N LEU A 159 -53.63 -2.78 -18.57
CA LEU A 159 -54.60 -3.23 -17.56
C LEU A 159 -55.97 -2.53 -17.70
N ALA A 160 -55.98 -1.26 -18.10
CA ALA A 160 -57.18 -0.47 -18.34
C ALA A 160 -57.84 -0.73 -19.71
N GLY A 161 -57.14 -1.39 -20.64
CA GLY A 161 -57.60 -1.59 -22.02
C GLY A 161 -57.45 -0.35 -22.91
N GLU A 162 -56.54 0.56 -22.56
CA GLU A 162 -56.26 1.80 -23.28
C GLU A 162 -55.18 1.61 -24.36
N ASP A 163 -55.28 2.38 -25.45
CA ASP A 163 -54.27 2.43 -26.51
C ASP A 163 -53.54 3.79 -26.49
N LEU A 164 -52.23 3.72 -26.25
CA LEU A 164 -51.32 4.88 -26.19
C LEU A 164 -50.38 4.94 -27.40
N SER A 165 -50.65 4.18 -28.46
CA SER A 165 -49.77 4.05 -29.64
C SER A 165 -49.56 5.36 -30.43
N GLY A 166 -50.44 6.36 -30.26
CA GLY A 166 -50.37 7.65 -30.95
C GLY A 166 -49.50 8.72 -30.28
N GLU A 167 -48.88 8.45 -29.13
CA GLU A 167 -48.03 9.42 -28.44
C GLU A 167 -46.71 9.67 -29.17
N ALA A 168 -46.36 10.96 -29.37
CA ALA A 168 -45.11 11.35 -30.01
C ALA A 168 -43.89 10.94 -29.17
N VAL A 169 -42.83 10.50 -29.86
CA VAL A 169 -41.53 10.17 -29.27
C VAL A 169 -40.56 11.31 -29.56
N VAL A 170 -39.72 11.65 -28.59
CA VAL A 170 -38.59 12.55 -28.82
C VAL A 170 -37.56 11.81 -29.68
N PRO A 171 -37.32 12.22 -30.94
CA PRO A 171 -36.43 11.48 -31.83
C PRO A 171 -34.97 11.59 -31.35
N VAL A 172 -34.17 10.57 -31.61
CA VAL A 172 -32.71 10.57 -31.32
C VAL A 172 -32.02 11.80 -31.93
N ALA A 173 -32.46 12.22 -33.12
CA ALA A 173 -31.95 13.41 -33.81
C ALA A 173 -32.25 14.74 -33.09
N ALA A 174 -33.14 14.77 -32.08
CA ALA A 174 -33.40 15.96 -31.28
C ALA A 174 -32.22 16.34 -30.37
N VAL A 175 -31.33 15.38 -30.07
CA VAL A 175 -30.03 15.68 -29.48
C VAL A 175 -29.08 16.02 -30.63
N ALA A 176 -29.06 17.30 -31.03
CA ALA A 176 -28.14 17.76 -32.06
C ALA A 176 -26.70 17.54 -31.61
N ALA A 177 -25.94 16.76 -32.38
CA ALA A 177 -24.48 16.70 -32.23
C ALA A 177 -23.91 17.96 -32.87
N ASP A 178 -24.04 19.11 -32.20
CA ASP A 178 -23.28 20.30 -32.59
C ASP A 178 -21.80 19.90 -32.59
N GLU A 179 -21.07 20.28 -33.64
CA GLU A 179 -19.63 20.10 -33.63
C GLU A 179 -19.07 20.86 -32.42
N PRO A 180 -18.29 20.21 -31.52
CA PRO A 180 -17.67 20.91 -30.42
C PRO A 180 -16.98 22.18 -30.88
N ARG A 181 -17.30 23.26 -30.18
CA ARG A 181 -16.89 24.59 -30.56
C ARG A 181 -15.37 24.70 -30.36
N PRO A 182 -14.65 25.39 -31.26
CA PRO A 182 -13.20 25.60 -31.09
C PRO A 182 -12.83 26.22 -29.74
N GLU A 183 -13.70 27.09 -29.21
CA GLU A 183 -13.57 27.70 -27.87
C GLU A 183 -13.61 26.67 -26.74
N SER A 184 -14.47 25.63 -26.84
CA SER A 184 -14.53 24.54 -25.86
C SER A 184 -13.26 23.70 -25.88
N PHE A 185 -12.70 23.42 -27.06
CA PHE A 185 -11.40 22.72 -27.16
C PHE A 185 -10.26 23.51 -26.55
N GLN A 186 -10.24 24.84 -26.75
CA GLN A 186 -9.23 25.71 -26.15
C GLN A 186 -9.36 25.74 -24.63
N PHE A 187 -10.59 25.89 -24.11
CA PHE A 187 -10.86 25.86 -22.68
C PHE A 187 -10.31 24.59 -22.01
N TRP A 188 -10.63 23.41 -22.54
CA TRP A 188 -10.19 22.16 -21.93
C TRP A 188 -8.66 21.96 -22.00
N ARG A 189 -8.01 22.40 -23.09
CA ARG A 189 -6.54 22.40 -23.20
C ARG A 189 -5.92 23.30 -22.13
N ASP A 190 -6.45 24.50 -21.93
CA ASP A 190 -5.94 25.43 -20.93
C ASP A 190 -6.21 24.95 -19.50
N HIS A 191 -7.42 24.45 -19.22
CA HIS A 191 -7.85 23.94 -17.92
C HIS A 191 -7.03 22.73 -17.46
N LEU A 192 -6.67 21.83 -18.39
CA LEU A 192 -5.88 20.63 -18.10
C LEU A 192 -4.37 20.82 -18.29
N SER A 193 -3.94 22.00 -18.73
CA SER A 193 -2.52 22.30 -18.98
C SER A 193 -1.66 22.14 -17.73
N GLY A 194 -0.52 21.45 -17.86
CA GLY A 194 0.40 21.20 -16.75
C GLY A 194 -0.18 20.39 -15.60
N PHE A 195 -1.29 19.65 -15.83
CA PHE A 195 -1.73 18.61 -14.91
C PHE A 195 -0.80 17.40 -15.07
N ASP A 196 -0.20 16.96 -13.97
CA ASP A 196 0.48 15.67 -13.92
C ASP A 196 -0.48 14.64 -13.33
N ALA A 197 -0.86 13.65 -14.12
CA ALA A 197 -1.69 12.53 -13.66
C ALA A 197 -0.95 11.59 -12.69
N GLY A 198 0.32 11.89 -12.34
CA GLY A 198 1.13 11.21 -11.34
C GLY A 198 0.39 11.01 -10.02
N SER A 199 0.02 9.74 -9.78
CA SER A 199 -0.61 9.16 -8.57
C SER A 199 -1.67 10.02 -7.86
N LEU A 200 -2.91 9.97 -8.36
CA LEU A 200 -4.13 10.34 -7.60
C LEU A 200 -4.54 9.30 -6.55
N ASP A 201 -3.67 8.36 -6.18
CA ASP A 201 -4.00 7.30 -5.22
C ASP A 201 -4.10 7.86 -3.80
N LEU A 202 -5.09 7.36 -3.07
CA LEU A 202 -5.26 7.72 -1.66
C LEU A 202 -4.23 6.95 -0.83
N TRP A 203 -3.80 7.53 0.29
CA TRP A 203 -2.99 6.88 1.31
C TRP A 203 -3.72 5.75 2.06
N MET A 204 -4.86 5.31 1.54
CA MET A 204 -5.60 4.12 1.98
C MET A 204 -5.73 3.07 0.87
N ALA A 205 -5.25 3.37 -0.34
CA ALA A 205 -5.30 2.47 -1.47
C ALA A 205 -4.45 1.22 -1.20
N ARG A 206 -4.92 0.08 -1.70
CA ARG A 206 -4.21 -1.19 -1.68
C ARG A 206 -3.02 -1.09 -2.64
N GLN A 207 -1.87 -1.60 -2.20
CA GLN A 207 -0.68 -1.73 -3.04
C GLN A 207 -0.80 -3.02 -3.86
N GLY A 208 -1.03 -2.89 -5.17
CA GLY A 208 -0.80 -3.90 -6.22
C GLY A 208 -1.67 -5.17 -6.28
N SER A 209 -2.39 -5.35 -7.39
CA SER A 209 -2.57 -6.65 -8.06
C SER A 209 -2.20 -6.50 -9.54
N ALA A 210 -1.61 -7.53 -10.15
CA ALA A 210 -1.24 -7.52 -11.57
C ALA A 210 -2.43 -7.78 -12.51
N GLU A 211 -3.54 -8.27 -11.98
CA GLU A 211 -4.78 -8.53 -12.72
C GLU A 211 -5.86 -7.50 -12.34
N THR A 212 -6.42 -6.83 -13.34
CA THR A 212 -7.54 -5.88 -13.20
C THR A 212 -8.86 -6.62 -13.40
N THR A 213 -9.68 -6.67 -12.36
CA THR A 213 -10.99 -7.33 -12.41
C THR A 213 -12.14 -6.34 -12.58
N LEU A 214 -11.90 -5.06 -12.26
CA LEU A 214 -12.91 -4.00 -12.13
C LEU A 214 -14.08 -4.38 -11.21
N LYS A 215 -13.91 -5.40 -10.35
CA LYS A 215 -14.93 -5.77 -9.39
C LYS A 215 -15.10 -4.64 -8.40
N GLY A 216 -16.35 -4.27 -8.16
CA GLY A 216 -16.72 -3.15 -7.33
C GLY A 216 -17.67 -3.55 -6.21
N ALA A 217 -17.67 -2.75 -5.16
CA ALA A 217 -18.66 -2.83 -4.11
C ALA A 217 -19.08 -1.42 -3.67
N THR A 218 -20.20 -1.34 -2.95
CA THR A 218 -20.75 -0.09 -2.43
C THR A 218 -20.79 -0.06 -0.90
N VAL A 219 -20.57 1.12 -0.34
CA VAL A 219 -20.90 1.47 1.05
C VAL A 219 -21.73 2.74 1.04
N ALA A 220 -22.83 2.76 1.78
CA ALA A 220 -23.67 3.95 1.94
C ALA A 220 -23.45 4.57 3.32
N HIS A 221 -23.53 5.90 3.39
CA HIS A 221 -23.54 6.66 4.63
C HIS A 221 -24.56 7.79 4.56
N ASP A 222 -25.47 7.82 5.53
CA ASP A 222 -26.40 8.94 5.69
C ASP A 222 -25.70 10.08 6.42
N LEU A 223 -25.70 11.27 5.83
CA LEU A 223 -25.15 12.44 6.48
C LEU A 223 -25.93 12.75 7.76
N SER A 224 -25.18 13.04 8.82
CA SER A 224 -25.68 13.46 10.12
C SER A 224 -26.51 14.74 10.02
N ASP A 225 -27.35 14.98 11.03
CA ASP A 225 -28.09 16.24 11.13
C ASP A 225 -27.15 17.46 11.13
N GLY A 226 -26.01 17.34 11.82
CA GLY A 226 -24.98 18.37 11.84
C GLY A 226 -24.44 18.68 10.46
N ALA A 227 -24.05 17.67 9.68
CA ALA A 227 -23.55 17.85 8.32
C ALA A 227 -24.62 18.45 7.39
N ARG A 228 -25.87 17.94 7.45
CA ARG A 228 -27.00 18.47 6.64
C ARG A 228 -27.30 19.93 6.97
N ASP A 229 -27.28 20.32 8.23
CA ASP A 229 -27.52 21.71 8.66
C ASP A 229 -26.42 22.66 8.17
N VAL A 230 -25.15 22.21 8.20
CA VAL A 230 -24.04 22.97 7.62
C VAL A 230 -24.26 23.21 6.14
N VAL A 231 -24.61 22.18 5.37
CA VAL A 231 -24.85 22.29 3.92
C VAL A 231 -25.98 23.28 3.63
N ARG A 232 -27.13 23.16 4.33
CA ARG A 232 -28.27 24.11 4.19
C ARG A 232 -27.90 25.55 4.54
N ARG A 233 -27.05 25.76 5.54
CA ARG A 233 -26.58 27.09 5.95
C ARG A 233 -25.61 27.66 4.91
N LEU A 234 -24.59 26.91 4.51
CA LEU A 234 -23.60 27.36 3.52
C LEU A 234 -24.24 27.65 2.16
N ARG A 235 -25.26 26.89 1.76
CA ARG A 235 -26.06 27.17 0.55
C ARG A 235 -26.64 28.59 0.56
N ARG A 236 -27.17 29.02 1.70
CA ARG A 236 -27.74 30.37 1.88
C ARG A 236 -26.66 31.45 1.94
N GLU A 237 -25.59 31.22 2.69
CA GLU A 237 -24.53 32.20 2.91
C GLU A 237 -23.67 32.44 1.66
N LEU A 238 -23.29 31.37 0.97
CA LEU A 238 -22.34 31.43 -0.16
C LEU A 238 -23.04 31.56 -1.52
N ARG A 239 -24.38 31.45 -1.55
CA ARG A 239 -25.18 31.38 -2.79
C ARG A 239 -24.64 30.31 -3.76
N ALA A 240 -24.13 29.21 -3.20
CA ALA A 240 -23.68 28.04 -3.95
C ALA A 240 -24.77 26.97 -3.94
N SER A 241 -24.79 26.10 -4.96
CA SER A 241 -25.69 24.94 -4.97
C SER A 241 -25.19 23.86 -3.99
N GLU A 242 -26.10 22.99 -3.56
CA GLU A 242 -25.76 21.84 -2.74
C GLU A 242 -24.65 20.94 -3.33
N PRO A 243 -24.70 20.52 -4.62
CA PRO A 243 -23.63 19.71 -5.21
C PRO A 243 -22.27 20.39 -5.17
N VAL A 244 -22.20 21.72 -5.31
CA VAL A 244 -20.94 22.47 -5.26
C VAL A 244 -20.31 22.46 -3.87
N ILE A 245 -21.12 22.57 -2.81
CA ILE A 245 -20.63 22.52 -1.42
C ILE A 245 -20.10 21.12 -1.11
N LEU A 246 -20.83 20.09 -1.51
CA LEU A 246 -20.45 18.69 -1.33
C LEU A 246 -19.19 18.34 -2.15
N LEU A 247 -19.11 18.80 -3.40
CA LEU A 247 -17.93 18.63 -4.25
C LEU A 247 -16.69 19.30 -3.65
N ALA A 248 -16.80 20.52 -3.11
CA ALA A 248 -15.71 21.21 -2.43
C ALA A 248 -15.22 20.45 -1.20
N ALA A 249 -16.14 19.88 -0.41
CA ALA A 249 -15.78 19.02 0.71
C ALA A 249 -15.10 17.72 0.25
N TYR A 250 -15.49 17.18 -0.91
CA TYR A 250 -14.88 15.98 -1.48
C TYR A 250 -13.44 16.24 -1.95
N TYR A 251 -13.18 17.38 -2.61
CA TYR A 251 -11.79 17.80 -2.92
C TYR A 251 -10.92 17.90 -1.67
N LEU A 252 -11.43 18.55 -0.62
CA LEU A 252 -10.70 18.68 0.63
C LEU A 252 -10.43 17.31 1.28
N LEU A 253 -11.42 16.42 1.27
CA LEU A 253 -11.26 15.05 1.77
C LEU A 253 -10.16 14.30 1.02
N LEU A 254 -10.18 14.32 -0.32
CA LEU A 254 -9.18 13.65 -1.16
C LEU A 254 -7.77 14.23 -0.92
N ALA A 255 -7.64 15.56 -0.83
CA ALA A 255 -6.37 16.23 -0.54
C ALA A 255 -5.79 15.80 0.82
N GLN A 256 -6.63 15.67 1.85
CA GLN A 256 -6.21 15.22 3.19
C GLN A 256 -5.88 13.73 3.26
N HIS A 257 -6.22 12.95 2.22
CA HIS A 257 -6.00 11.52 2.15
C HIS A 257 -5.03 11.14 1.02
N GLY A 258 -4.22 12.08 0.53
CA GLY A 258 -3.05 11.77 -0.31
C GLY A 258 -3.19 12.00 -1.80
N ALA A 259 -4.35 12.46 -2.29
CA ALA A 259 -4.52 12.78 -3.72
C ALA A 259 -3.72 14.02 -4.19
N GLY A 260 -2.92 14.64 -3.30
CA GLY A 260 -2.16 15.84 -3.59
C GLY A 260 -3.02 17.11 -3.62
N PRO A 261 -2.41 18.27 -3.91
CA PRO A 261 -3.12 19.54 -3.94
C PRO A 261 -3.76 19.86 -5.29
N ASP A 262 -3.42 19.18 -6.38
CA ASP A 262 -3.98 19.41 -7.73
C ASP A 262 -4.78 18.17 -8.15
N ILE A 263 -6.11 18.26 -8.06
CA ILE A 263 -7.00 17.10 -8.14
C ILE A 263 -7.94 17.27 -9.33
N VAL A 264 -8.11 16.19 -10.09
CA VAL A 264 -9.15 16.07 -11.13
C VAL A 264 -10.20 15.05 -10.72
N ILE A 265 -11.46 15.48 -10.67
CA ILE A 265 -12.63 14.64 -10.39
C ILE A 265 -13.50 14.55 -11.65
N GLY A 266 -13.85 13.32 -12.04
CA GLY A 266 -14.83 13.10 -13.10
C GLY A 266 -16.25 13.35 -12.60
N SER A 267 -17.07 14.08 -13.35
CA SER A 267 -18.48 14.25 -13.03
C SER A 267 -19.36 14.03 -14.27
N PRO A 268 -20.34 13.12 -14.23
CA PRO A 268 -21.23 12.88 -15.35
C PRO A 268 -22.15 14.08 -15.59
N ALA A 269 -22.29 14.47 -16.86
CA ALA A 269 -23.15 15.53 -17.32
C ALA A 269 -24.05 15.02 -18.46
N ASP A 270 -25.34 15.37 -18.38
CA ASP A 270 -26.33 15.05 -19.41
C ASP A 270 -26.30 16.11 -20.52
N ILE A 271 -26.14 15.68 -21.77
CA ILE A 271 -26.07 16.59 -22.93
C ILE A 271 -27.43 16.81 -23.62
N ARG A 272 -28.51 16.14 -23.19
CA ARG A 272 -29.83 16.20 -23.86
C ARG A 272 -30.48 17.58 -23.88
N GLY A 273 -30.04 18.50 -23.01
CA GLY A 273 -30.70 19.81 -22.86
C GLY A 273 -32.20 19.68 -22.54
N GLN A 274 -32.91 20.81 -22.48
CA GLN A 274 -34.35 20.77 -22.14
C GLN A 274 -35.23 20.22 -23.27
N GLN A 275 -34.84 20.46 -24.53
CA GLN A 275 -35.65 20.10 -25.70
C GLN A 275 -35.65 18.60 -26.00
N ALA A 276 -34.59 17.87 -25.61
CA ALA A 276 -34.48 16.43 -25.80
C ALA A 276 -34.47 15.65 -24.48
N ALA A 277 -35.00 16.21 -23.40
CA ALA A 277 -35.06 15.57 -22.08
C ALA A 277 -35.77 14.20 -22.08
N GLY A 278 -36.66 13.95 -23.06
CA GLY A 278 -37.33 12.66 -23.26
C GLY A 278 -36.60 11.68 -24.19
N ALA A 279 -35.42 12.03 -24.71
CA ALA A 279 -34.66 11.15 -25.60
C ALA A 279 -34.02 9.99 -24.82
N ILE A 280 -34.12 8.80 -25.40
CA ILE A 280 -33.52 7.57 -24.88
C ILE A 280 -32.25 7.29 -25.70
N GLY A 281 -31.13 7.03 -25.02
CA GLY A 281 -29.84 6.81 -25.66
C GLY A 281 -28.67 7.04 -24.70
N TYR A 282 -27.45 6.97 -25.23
CA TYR A 282 -26.23 7.25 -24.49
C TYR A 282 -25.83 8.73 -24.65
N TYR A 283 -26.22 9.57 -23.70
CA TYR A 283 -26.03 11.02 -23.75
C TYR A 283 -25.24 11.57 -22.55
N VAL A 284 -24.39 10.74 -21.95
CA VAL A 284 -23.51 11.15 -20.86
C VAL A 284 -22.16 11.60 -21.42
N ASN A 285 -21.71 12.78 -21.00
CA ASN A 285 -20.31 13.19 -21.07
C ASN A 285 -19.73 13.23 -19.64
N ILE A 286 -18.43 12.98 -19.47
CA ILE A 286 -17.76 13.12 -18.19
C ILE A 286 -16.91 14.39 -18.20
N LEU A 287 -17.24 15.33 -17.32
CA LEU A 287 -16.49 16.57 -17.12
C LEU A 287 -15.27 16.29 -16.24
N ALA A 288 -14.08 16.74 -16.65
CA ALA A 288 -12.85 16.69 -15.85
C ALA A 288 -12.73 17.96 -14.99
N LEU A 289 -13.36 17.95 -13.82
CA LEU A 289 -13.32 19.09 -12.91
C LEU A 289 -11.94 19.10 -12.25
N ARG A 290 -11.12 20.12 -12.51
CA ARG A 290 -9.78 20.26 -11.93
C ARG A 290 -9.81 21.37 -10.90
N VAL A 291 -9.38 21.09 -9.69
CA VAL A 291 -9.29 22.07 -8.60
C VAL A 291 -7.94 21.93 -7.91
N ARG A 292 -7.28 23.06 -7.69
CA ARG A 292 -6.07 23.16 -6.88
C ARG A 292 -6.41 23.62 -5.48
N THR A 293 -6.21 22.78 -4.49
CA THR A 293 -6.41 23.09 -3.07
C THR A 293 -5.17 23.77 -2.49
N ASP A 294 -5.35 24.92 -1.85
CA ASP A 294 -4.32 25.60 -1.07
C ASP A 294 -4.60 25.38 0.44
N PRO A 295 -3.67 24.80 1.23
CA PRO A 295 -3.84 24.65 2.68
C PRO A 295 -4.14 25.96 3.43
N ALA A 296 -3.67 27.11 2.92
CA ALA A 296 -3.88 28.42 3.53
C ALA A 296 -5.26 29.03 3.22
N GLN A 297 -5.98 28.52 2.23
CA GLN A 297 -7.28 29.07 1.84
C GLN A 297 -8.40 28.66 2.81
N SER A 298 -9.48 29.45 2.87
CA SER A 298 -10.67 29.07 3.63
C SER A 298 -11.59 28.12 2.86
N PHE A 299 -12.46 27.41 3.57
CA PHE A 299 -13.44 26.55 2.90
C PHE A 299 -14.38 27.36 1.99
N ARG A 300 -14.71 28.59 2.37
CA ARG A 300 -15.50 29.50 1.51
C ARG A 300 -14.80 29.79 0.18
N ALA A 301 -13.48 29.96 0.18
CA ALA A 301 -12.71 30.18 -1.03
C ALA A 301 -12.74 28.93 -1.93
N LEU A 302 -12.54 27.75 -1.34
CA LEU A 302 -12.61 26.48 -2.06
C LEU A 302 -14.00 26.23 -2.69
N VAL A 303 -15.09 26.54 -1.97
CA VAL A 303 -16.46 26.44 -2.52
C VAL A 303 -16.66 27.36 -3.73
N ARG A 304 -16.13 28.59 -3.70
CA ARG A 304 -16.21 29.52 -4.84
C ARG A 304 -15.41 28.99 -6.03
N GLN A 305 -14.19 28.52 -5.80
CA GLN A 305 -13.36 27.91 -6.83
C GLN A 305 -14.04 26.70 -7.48
N ALA A 306 -14.58 25.77 -6.68
CA ALA A 306 -15.31 24.60 -7.18
C ALA A 306 -16.57 25.00 -7.96
N ARG A 307 -17.28 26.04 -7.51
CA ARG A 307 -18.43 26.60 -8.24
C ARG A 307 -18.04 27.11 -9.62
N ASP A 308 -17.00 27.91 -9.67
CA ASP A 308 -16.58 28.60 -10.90
C ASP A 308 -16.09 27.56 -11.92
N VAL A 309 -15.28 26.58 -11.49
CA VAL A 309 -14.87 25.42 -12.30
C VAL A 309 -16.07 24.62 -12.80
N PHE A 310 -17.05 24.33 -11.94
CA PHE A 310 -18.23 23.55 -12.33
C PHE A 310 -19.06 24.28 -13.39
N LEU A 311 -19.30 25.59 -13.24
CA LEU A 311 -20.08 26.38 -14.18
C LEU A 311 -19.38 26.54 -15.54
N GLU A 312 -18.06 26.74 -15.54
CA GLU A 312 -17.26 26.80 -16.76
C GLU A 312 -17.26 25.45 -17.49
N ALA A 313 -17.03 24.34 -16.76
CA ALA A 313 -17.03 23.00 -17.33
C ALA A 313 -18.37 22.63 -17.99
N VAL A 314 -19.50 22.94 -17.35
CA VAL A 314 -20.84 22.71 -17.91
C VAL A 314 -21.06 23.53 -19.19
N SER A 315 -20.49 24.74 -19.27
CA SER A 315 -20.58 25.60 -20.46
C SER A 315 -19.81 25.05 -21.66
N HIS A 316 -18.94 24.05 -21.46
CA HIS A 316 -18.10 23.39 -22.46
C HIS A 316 -18.32 21.86 -22.52
N VAL A 317 -19.52 21.40 -22.14
CA VAL A 317 -19.92 19.99 -22.13
C VAL A 317 -19.94 19.34 -23.54
N ASP A 318 -19.83 20.14 -24.61
CA ASP A 318 -19.79 19.67 -25.99
C ASP A 318 -18.47 18.94 -26.36
N VAL A 319 -17.41 19.09 -25.56
CA VAL A 319 -16.11 18.41 -25.76
C VAL A 319 -15.94 17.24 -24.80
N HIS A 320 -15.52 16.11 -25.34
CA HIS A 320 -15.06 14.97 -24.56
C HIS A 320 -13.58 15.14 -24.25
N VAL A 321 -13.23 15.17 -22.96
CA VAL A 321 -11.83 15.32 -22.51
C VAL A 321 -10.93 14.18 -22.97
N ASP A 322 -11.51 13.01 -23.29
CA ASP A 322 -10.78 11.87 -23.86
C ASP A 322 -10.14 12.18 -25.23
N LEU A 323 -10.64 13.20 -25.93
CA LEU A 323 -10.05 13.68 -27.20
C LEU A 323 -8.73 14.43 -26.99
N LEU A 324 -8.45 14.86 -25.77
CA LEU A 324 -7.27 15.67 -25.43
C LEU A 324 -6.19 14.83 -24.73
N LEU A 325 -6.44 13.54 -24.48
CA LEU A 325 -5.49 12.67 -23.77
C LEU A 325 -4.12 12.55 -24.42
N PRO A 326 -3.98 12.49 -25.76
CA PRO A 326 -2.66 12.42 -26.40
C PRO A 326 -1.79 13.65 -26.14
N GLU A 327 -2.38 14.79 -25.75
CA GLU A 327 -1.70 16.06 -25.54
C GLU A 327 -1.28 16.28 -24.06
N ILE A 328 -1.72 15.42 -23.14
CA ILE A 328 -1.49 15.57 -21.70
C ILE A 328 -0.34 14.63 -21.25
N PRO A 329 0.78 15.15 -20.72
CA PRO A 329 1.86 14.33 -20.20
C PRO A 329 1.37 13.41 -19.07
N ARG A 330 1.68 12.11 -19.13
CA ARG A 330 1.23 11.10 -18.16
C ARG A 330 2.39 10.32 -17.54
N VAL A 331 2.25 9.94 -16.27
CA VAL A 331 2.90 8.75 -15.73
C VAL A 331 2.15 7.54 -16.29
N ASN A 332 2.71 6.96 -17.35
CA ASN A 332 2.15 5.79 -18.04
C ASN A 332 2.23 4.54 -17.16
N SER A 333 1.20 4.32 -16.34
CA SER A 333 0.91 3.00 -15.80
C SER A 333 -0.05 2.26 -16.74
N ALA A 334 0.16 0.95 -16.86
CA ALA A 334 -0.61 -0.01 -17.64
C ALA A 334 -2.14 0.01 -17.42
N TRP A 335 -2.66 0.75 -16.43
CA TRP A 335 -4.03 0.58 -15.93
C TRP A 335 -4.81 1.89 -15.81
N SER A 336 -4.24 3.02 -16.27
CA SER A 336 -4.76 4.37 -16.00
C SER A 336 -4.93 5.17 -17.28
N THR A 337 -5.87 4.77 -18.15
CA THR A 337 -6.16 5.47 -19.41
C THR A 337 -7.10 6.68 -19.23
N THR A 338 -7.65 6.89 -18.03
CA THR A 338 -8.48 8.05 -17.67
C THR A 338 -7.65 9.17 -17.03
N LEU A 339 -8.12 10.42 -17.11
CA LEU A 339 -7.49 11.59 -16.46
C LEU A 339 -7.72 11.66 -14.95
N PHE A 340 -8.73 10.94 -14.47
CA PHE A 340 -9.19 10.94 -13.09
C PHE A 340 -9.41 9.51 -12.62
N ARG A 341 -9.23 9.28 -11.31
CA ARG A 341 -9.50 8.02 -10.62
C ARG A 341 -10.65 8.10 -9.62
N HIS A 342 -11.17 9.33 -9.44
CA HIS A 342 -12.23 9.68 -8.50
C HIS A 342 -13.39 10.30 -9.26
N MET A 343 -14.62 9.95 -8.91
CA MET A 343 -15.82 10.55 -9.49
C MET A 343 -16.79 11.12 -8.46
N PHE A 344 -17.53 12.13 -8.87
CA PHE A 344 -18.59 12.75 -8.10
C PHE A 344 -19.86 12.89 -8.94
N ASN A 345 -20.93 12.27 -8.47
CA ASN A 345 -22.23 12.27 -9.12
C ASN A 345 -23.30 12.76 -8.15
N TYR A 346 -24.28 13.51 -8.64
CA TYR A 346 -25.33 14.11 -7.83
C TYR A 346 -26.71 13.81 -8.41
N LEU A 347 -27.53 13.11 -7.62
CA LEU A 347 -28.85 12.61 -7.99
C LEU A 347 -29.91 13.32 -7.12
N PRO A 348 -30.52 14.41 -7.61
CA PRO A 348 -31.57 15.12 -6.88
C PRO A 348 -32.87 14.31 -6.84
N GLY A 349 -33.57 14.36 -5.71
CA GLY A 349 -34.87 13.70 -5.50
C GLY A 349 -34.78 12.28 -4.92
N GLY A 350 -33.60 11.66 -4.88
CA GLY A 350 -33.40 10.30 -4.40
C GLY A 350 -34.22 9.24 -5.14
N LEU A 351 -34.49 8.11 -4.47
CA LEU A 351 -35.31 7.00 -5.00
C LEU A 351 -36.79 7.09 -4.58
N SER A 352 -37.13 8.07 -3.73
CA SER A 352 -38.43 8.14 -3.05
C SER A 352 -39.49 8.90 -3.87
N ALA A 353 -40.01 8.28 -4.91
CA ALA A 353 -41.35 8.60 -5.38
C ALA A 353 -42.25 7.41 -5.04
N GLU A 354 -43.07 7.53 -3.99
CA GLU A 354 -44.20 6.62 -3.82
C GLU A 354 -45.07 6.77 -5.07
N THR A 355 -45.12 5.70 -5.85
CA THR A 355 -45.92 5.63 -7.07
C THR A 355 -46.80 4.40 -7.01
N THR A 356 -47.73 4.29 -7.96
CA THR A 356 -48.56 3.11 -8.10
C THR A 356 -48.33 2.48 -9.47
N ILE A 357 -48.28 1.15 -9.48
CA ILE A 357 -48.17 0.34 -10.71
C ILE A 357 -49.25 -0.72 -10.65
N GLY A 358 -50.17 -0.71 -11.60
CA GLY A 358 -51.36 -1.55 -11.61
C GLY A 358 -52.25 -1.34 -10.39
N GLY A 359 -52.24 -0.13 -9.82
CA GLY A 359 -52.93 0.18 -8.56
C GLY A 359 -52.23 -0.33 -7.29
N LEU A 360 -51.04 -0.94 -7.40
CA LEU A 360 -50.23 -1.41 -6.27
C LEU A 360 -49.22 -0.34 -5.87
N PRO A 361 -48.99 -0.10 -4.56
CA PRO A 361 -47.88 0.73 -4.10
C PRO A 361 -46.54 0.23 -4.64
N ALA A 362 -45.68 1.14 -5.06
CA ALA A 362 -44.40 0.83 -5.68
C ALA A 362 -43.29 1.75 -5.19
N ARG A 363 -42.07 1.21 -5.08
CA ARG A 363 -40.86 1.94 -4.68
C ARG A 363 -39.67 1.58 -5.57
N ALA A 364 -38.84 2.55 -5.93
CA ALA A 364 -37.60 2.27 -6.65
C ALA A 364 -36.59 1.53 -5.77
N LEU A 365 -35.79 0.67 -6.39
CA LEU A 365 -34.66 -0.02 -5.77
C LEU A 365 -33.36 0.44 -6.43
N MET A 366 -32.34 0.73 -5.61
CA MET A 366 -30.98 0.88 -6.11
C MET A 366 -30.41 -0.51 -6.39
N VAL A 367 -29.99 -0.75 -7.63
CA VAL A 367 -29.32 -1.98 -8.04
C VAL A 367 -27.98 -1.59 -8.62
N ARG A 368 -26.92 -2.33 -8.27
CA ARG A 368 -25.59 -2.17 -8.84
C ARG A 368 -25.23 -3.44 -9.61
N ASN A 369 -24.35 -3.31 -10.59
CA ASN A 369 -23.88 -4.45 -11.40
C ASN A 369 -22.66 -5.18 -10.79
N GLY A 370 -22.15 -4.72 -9.63
CA GLY A 370 -21.00 -5.31 -8.96
C GLY A 370 -19.64 -4.97 -9.57
N TYR A 371 -19.57 -3.94 -10.41
CA TYR A 371 -18.32 -3.44 -11.02
C TYR A 371 -18.07 -1.97 -10.68
N SER A 372 -16.81 -1.57 -10.70
CA SER A 372 -16.37 -0.18 -10.56
C SER A 372 -15.29 0.13 -11.59
N ARG A 373 -15.48 1.18 -12.38
CA ARG A 373 -14.49 1.66 -13.37
C ARG A 373 -13.47 2.63 -12.77
N MET A 374 -13.70 3.03 -11.52
CA MET A 374 -12.95 4.05 -10.80
C MET A 374 -12.44 3.47 -9.49
N ASN A 375 -11.37 4.06 -8.95
CA ASN A 375 -10.89 3.68 -7.62
C ASN A 375 -11.95 4.01 -6.55
N LEU A 376 -12.61 5.16 -6.73
CA LEU A 376 -13.66 5.65 -5.85
C LEU A 376 -14.64 6.56 -6.60
N GLU A 377 -15.92 6.39 -6.36
CA GLU A 377 -16.99 7.24 -6.88
C GLU A 377 -17.96 7.56 -5.75
N PHE A 378 -18.26 8.85 -5.57
CA PHE A 378 -19.29 9.33 -4.65
C PHE A 378 -20.57 9.64 -5.42
N ASP A 379 -21.59 8.82 -5.22
CA ASP A 379 -22.96 9.06 -5.63
C ASP A 379 -23.71 9.76 -4.47
N ILE A 380 -24.09 11.02 -4.68
CA ILE A 380 -24.89 11.78 -3.72
C ILE A 380 -26.37 11.63 -4.04
N LEU A 381 -27.11 10.95 -3.17
CA LEU A 381 -28.57 10.87 -3.23
C LEU A 381 -29.16 11.93 -2.30
N SER A 382 -29.74 12.98 -2.89
CA SER A 382 -30.35 14.07 -2.11
C SER A 382 -31.87 14.02 -2.16
N GLU A 383 -32.49 13.69 -1.04
CA GLU A 383 -33.93 13.75 -0.79
C GLU A 383 -34.26 15.01 0.03
N LYS A 384 -35.56 15.30 0.21
CA LYS A 384 -36.01 16.54 0.89
C LYS A 384 -35.40 16.72 2.28
N ASP A 385 -35.34 15.64 3.06
CA ASP A 385 -34.89 15.66 4.46
C ASP A 385 -33.68 14.74 4.70
N ARG A 386 -33.10 14.13 3.66
CA ARG A 386 -32.02 13.14 3.76
C ARG A 386 -30.99 13.32 2.64
N ILE A 387 -29.71 13.22 3.00
CA ILE A 387 -28.62 13.18 2.03
C ILE A 387 -27.82 11.91 2.33
N THR A 388 -27.75 11.01 1.37
CA THR A 388 -26.98 9.76 1.46
C THR A 388 -25.82 9.85 0.48
N VAL A 389 -24.63 9.48 0.95
CA VAL A 389 -23.44 9.34 0.12
C VAL A 389 -23.20 7.85 -0.08
N GLU A 390 -23.35 7.37 -1.31
CA GLU A 390 -22.95 6.02 -1.70
C GLU A 390 -21.55 6.07 -2.32
N ALA A 391 -20.58 5.41 -1.69
CA ALA A 391 -19.25 5.23 -2.24
C ALA A 391 -19.18 3.90 -3.00
N LEU A 392 -19.03 3.95 -4.32
CA LEU A 392 -18.67 2.80 -5.17
C LEU A 392 -17.13 2.77 -5.28
N TYR A 393 -16.52 1.60 -5.09
CA TYR A 393 -15.07 1.47 -5.11
C TYR A 393 -14.63 0.14 -5.72
N GLY A 394 -13.45 0.14 -6.34
CA GLY A 394 -12.80 -1.07 -6.83
C GLY A 394 -12.24 -1.91 -5.67
N LEU A 395 -12.51 -3.22 -5.68
CA LEU A 395 -12.02 -4.16 -4.66
C LEU A 395 -10.49 -4.34 -4.70
N GLU A 396 -9.91 -4.12 -5.88
CA GLU A 396 -8.47 -4.06 -6.09
C GLU A 396 -7.84 -2.80 -5.47
N SER A 397 -8.60 -1.70 -5.36
CA SER A 397 -8.10 -0.40 -4.90
C SER A 397 -8.36 -0.17 -3.40
N HIS A 398 -9.50 -0.60 -2.85
CA HIS A 398 -9.88 -0.28 -1.48
C HIS A 398 -10.54 -1.45 -0.75
N ARG A 399 -10.44 -1.46 0.60
CA ARG A 399 -11.22 -2.35 1.46
C ARG A 399 -12.51 -1.66 1.88
N ARG A 400 -13.59 -2.44 2.09
CA ARG A 400 -14.88 -1.95 2.59
C ARG A 400 -14.74 -1.08 3.85
N ALA A 401 -13.91 -1.50 4.79
CA ALA A 401 -13.69 -0.80 6.06
C ALA A 401 -13.06 0.59 5.86
N ASP A 402 -12.10 0.72 4.94
CA ASP A 402 -11.42 1.99 4.65
C ASP A 402 -12.39 2.98 4.01
N VAL A 403 -13.24 2.52 3.08
CA VAL A 403 -14.25 3.36 2.42
C VAL A 403 -15.36 3.78 3.38
N ALA A 404 -15.80 2.87 4.25
CA ALA A 404 -16.79 3.21 5.28
C ALA A 404 -16.27 4.30 6.23
N LEU A 405 -14.98 4.24 6.59
CA LEU A 405 -14.33 5.24 7.40
C LEU A 405 -14.15 6.57 6.66
N LEU A 406 -13.80 6.53 5.38
CA LEU A 406 -13.73 7.72 4.52
C LEU A 406 -15.06 8.49 4.48
N LEU A 407 -16.19 7.77 4.41
CA LEU A 407 -17.53 8.37 4.47
C LEU A 407 -17.83 9.02 5.82
N GLN A 408 -17.45 8.39 6.94
CA GLN A 408 -17.57 8.99 8.27
C GLN A 408 -16.73 10.27 8.41
N ARG A 409 -15.56 10.30 7.77
CA ARG A 409 -14.71 11.50 7.74
C ARG A 409 -15.27 12.59 6.87
N TYR A 410 -15.90 12.24 5.76
CA TYR A 410 -16.59 13.22 4.92
C TYR A 410 -17.70 13.94 5.71
N ASP A 411 -18.47 13.20 6.51
CA ASP A 411 -19.46 13.78 7.44
C ASP A 411 -18.81 14.69 8.50
N ALA A 412 -17.79 14.18 9.20
CA ALA A 412 -17.08 14.94 10.23
C ALA A 412 -16.41 16.21 9.66
N LEU A 413 -15.87 16.12 8.44
CA LEU A 413 -15.27 17.25 7.72
C LEU A 413 -16.32 18.30 7.39
N LEU A 414 -17.52 17.91 6.92
CA LEU A 414 -18.63 18.84 6.69
C LEU A 414 -19.02 19.57 7.97
N VAL A 415 -19.07 18.88 9.11
CA VAL A 415 -19.33 19.51 10.41
C VAL A 415 -18.22 20.50 10.78
N ALA A 416 -16.95 20.11 10.62
CA ALA A 416 -15.78 20.92 10.98
C ALA A 416 -15.66 22.19 10.12
N VAL A 417 -15.76 22.09 8.78
CA VAL A 417 -15.73 23.25 7.88
C VAL A 417 -16.94 24.16 8.10
N GLY A 418 -18.04 23.61 8.63
CA GLY A 418 -19.19 24.39 9.04
C GLY A 418 -18.97 25.20 10.30
N ALA A 419 -18.27 24.66 11.30
CA ALA A 419 -18.01 25.38 12.54
C ALA A 419 -17.05 26.57 12.32
N GLU A 420 -16.03 26.40 11.48
CA GLU A 420 -14.96 27.38 11.27
C GLU A 420 -14.70 27.62 9.76
N PRO A 421 -15.68 28.17 9.00
CA PRO A 421 -15.61 28.23 7.54
C PRO A 421 -14.52 29.16 6.98
N ASP A 422 -14.00 30.06 7.82
CA ASP A 422 -12.95 31.03 7.47
C ASP A 422 -11.55 30.60 7.94
N ARG A 423 -11.44 29.49 8.70
CA ARG A 423 -10.16 28.92 9.10
C ARG A 423 -9.45 28.29 7.89
N PRO A 424 -8.10 28.37 7.82
CA PRO A 424 -7.35 27.68 6.77
C PRO A 424 -7.68 26.18 6.72
N VAL A 425 -8.02 25.68 5.54
CA VAL A 425 -8.43 24.28 5.36
C VAL A 425 -7.33 23.28 5.71
N GLY A 426 -6.07 23.71 5.68
CA GLY A 426 -4.92 22.91 6.11
C GLY A 426 -4.87 22.64 7.62
N GLU A 427 -5.55 23.44 8.43
CA GLU A 427 -5.66 23.27 9.89
C GLU A 427 -6.91 22.49 10.32
N LEU A 428 -7.84 22.26 9.39
CA LEU A 428 -9.07 21.52 9.68
C LEU A 428 -8.79 20.02 9.67
N SER A 429 -9.12 19.34 10.75
CA SER A 429 -8.93 17.90 10.88
C SER A 429 -10.16 17.14 10.37
N SER A 430 -9.92 16.10 9.56
CA SER A 430 -10.95 15.11 9.18
C SER A 430 -11.08 13.96 10.17
N TRP A 431 -10.43 14.04 11.34
CA TRP A 431 -10.54 12.99 12.36
C TRP A 431 -11.98 12.85 12.84
N SER A 432 -12.51 11.64 12.70
CA SER A 432 -13.75 11.22 13.34
C SER A 432 -13.55 11.01 14.85
N GLU A 433 -14.64 10.96 15.61
CA GLU A 433 -14.57 10.61 17.04
C GLU A 433 -13.99 9.22 17.28
N ARG A 434 -14.24 8.30 16.34
CA ARG A 434 -13.67 6.96 16.35
C ARG A 434 -12.14 7.00 16.20
N ASP A 435 -11.62 7.83 15.30
CA ASP A 435 -10.17 7.99 15.11
C ASP A 435 -9.50 8.40 16.43
N ARG A 436 -10.03 9.44 17.09
CA ARG A 436 -9.53 9.93 18.39
C ARG A 436 -9.57 8.84 19.46
N THR A 437 -10.69 8.15 19.59
CA THR A 437 -10.89 7.15 20.65
C THR A 437 -9.95 5.97 20.50
N VAL A 438 -9.83 5.40 19.29
CA VAL A 438 -9.03 4.19 19.05
C VAL A 438 -7.54 4.48 19.17
N ILE A 439 -7.05 5.57 18.55
CA ILE A 439 -5.63 5.93 18.61
C ILE A 439 -5.23 6.32 20.04
N ALA A 440 -6.05 7.12 20.73
CA ALA A 440 -5.80 7.45 22.13
C ALA A 440 -5.76 6.17 22.99
N ALA A 441 -6.69 5.23 22.79
CA ALA A 441 -6.70 3.98 23.53
C ALA A 441 -5.43 3.14 23.30
N ALA A 442 -4.94 3.05 22.07
CA ALA A 442 -3.69 2.36 21.73
C ALA A 442 -2.45 3.02 22.37
N ASN A 443 -2.46 4.34 22.50
CA ASN A 443 -1.37 5.14 23.09
C ASN A 443 -1.47 5.30 24.62
N ARG A 444 -2.46 4.71 25.30
CA ARG A 444 -2.55 4.73 26.79
C ARG A 444 -1.55 3.76 27.42
N THR A 445 -0.27 4.10 27.32
CA THR A 445 0.85 3.23 27.73
C THR A 445 1.65 3.79 28.91
N ALA A 446 1.35 5.02 29.34
CA ALA A 446 2.04 5.70 30.43
C ALA A 446 1.89 4.94 31.77
N THR A 447 2.98 4.88 32.54
CA THR A 447 3.02 4.25 33.86
C THR A 447 3.63 5.17 34.89
N ASP A 448 3.05 5.24 36.09
CA ASP A 448 3.51 6.15 37.15
C ASP A 448 4.84 5.72 37.80
N THR A 449 5.23 4.46 37.64
CA THR A 449 6.45 3.91 38.27
C THR A 449 7.57 3.75 37.24
N PRO A 450 8.72 4.42 37.43
CA PRO A 450 9.91 4.20 36.62
C PRO A 450 10.33 2.73 36.63
N ALA A 451 10.88 2.26 35.51
CA ALA A 451 11.41 0.90 35.46
C ALA A 451 12.65 0.78 36.38
N PRO A 452 12.80 -0.33 37.12
CA PRO A 452 13.99 -0.56 37.93
C PRO A 452 15.24 -0.69 37.05
N SER A 453 16.38 -0.27 37.58
CA SER A 453 17.68 -0.42 36.93
C SER A 453 17.97 -1.91 36.64
N VAL A 454 18.35 -2.21 35.39
CA VAL A 454 18.73 -3.57 34.96
C VAL A 454 19.92 -4.06 35.79
N LEU A 455 20.96 -3.22 35.94
CA LEU A 455 22.17 -3.56 36.68
C LEU A 455 21.87 -3.88 38.15
N ARG A 456 21.07 -3.05 38.80
CA ARG A 456 20.66 -3.27 40.19
C ARG A 456 19.80 -4.51 40.35
N THR A 457 18.86 -4.73 39.44
CA THR A 457 18.03 -5.95 39.45
C THR A 457 18.92 -7.19 39.38
N VAL A 458 19.94 -7.21 38.52
CA VAL A 458 20.90 -8.32 38.42
C VAL A 458 21.70 -8.48 39.71
N ALA A 459 22.16 -7.37 40.32
CA ALA A 459 22.88 -7.41 41.60
C ALA A 459 22.03 -7.99 42.74
N GLU A 460 20.76 -7.56 42.83
CA GLU A 460 19.80 -8.07 43.82
C GLU A 460 19.52 -9.56 43.61
N ARG A 461 19.46 -10.04 42.36
CA ARG A 461 19.36 -11.47 42.05
C ARG A 461 20.60 -12.24 42.48
N ALA A 462 21.80 -11.72 42.19
CA ALA A 462 23.04 -12.36 42.60
C ALA A 462 23.19 -12.45 44.12
N ALA A 463 22.66 -11.47 44.86
CA ALA A 463 22.60 -11.53 46.32
C ALA A 463 21.54 -12.52 46.83
N ALA A 464 20.37 -12.58 46.19
CA ALA A 464 19.24 -13.40 46.64
C ALA A 464 19.36 -14.90 46.28
N ALA A 465 19.97 -15.21 45.14
CA ALA A 465 20.11 -16.57 44.60
C ALA A 465 21.49 -16.78 43.94
N PRO A 466 22.59 -16.71 44.70
CA PRO A 466 23.96 -16.73 44.17
C PRO A 466 24.28 -18.00 43.37
N ASP A 467 23.76 -19.15 43.80
CA ASP A 467 24.04 -20.45 43.19
C ASP A 467 23.12 -20.80 42.00
N ALA A 468 22.16 -19.93 41.66
CA ALA A 468 21.26 -20.16 40.53
C ALA A 468 22.01 -20.00 39.20
N VAL A 469 21.80 -20.92 38.27
CA VAL A 469 22.41 -20.90 36.93
C VAL A 469 21.75 -19.84 36.07
N VAL A 470 22.57 -18.91 35.56
CA VAL A 470 22.11 -17.79 34.72
C VAL A 470 22.57 -17.90 33.26
N LEU A 471 23.72 -18.53 32.99
CA LEU A 471 24.15 -18.88 31.63
C LEU A 471 24.45 -20.37 31.49
N ALA A 472 24.01 -20.97 30.40
CA ALA A 472 24.35 -22.33 30.00
C ALA A 472 25.07 -22.30 28.63
N ASP A 473 26.36 -22.63 28.62
CA ASP A 473 27.23 -22.62 27.44
C ASP A 473 27.86 -24.01 27.25
N GLY A 474 27.27 -24.82 26.37
CA GLY A 474 27.63 -26.23 26.18
C GLY A 474 27.47 -27.04 27.47
N ASP A 475 28.59 -27.50 28.03
CA ASP A 475 28.64 -28.22 29.32
C ASP A 475 28.95 -27.30 30.51
N ARG A 476 29.23 -26.01 30.28
CA ARG A 476 29.55 -25.03 31.32
C ARG A 476 28.29 -24.29 31.74
N ASN A 477 27.96 -24.40 33.03
CA ASN A 477 26.92 -23.59 33.67
C ASN A 477 27.59 -22.50 34.50
N THR A 478 27.19 -21.24 34.30
CA THR A 478 27.66 -20.09 35.09
C THR A 478 26.55 -19.65 36.03
N THR A 479 26.87 -19.52 37.31
CA THR A 479 25.93 -19.03 38.33
C THR A 479 25.87 -17.50 38.39
N TYR A 480 24.86 -16.95 39.04
CA TYR A 480 24.79 -15.51 39.29
C TYR A 480 26.00 -14.98 40.07
N ALA A 481 26.50 -15.72 41.08
CA ALA A 481 27.67 -15.32 41.85
C ALA A 481 28.94 -15.26 40.98
N GLU A 482 29.14 -16.26 40.11
CA GLU A 482 30.28 -16.30 39.19
C GLU A 482 30.22 -15.17 38.17
N LEU A 483 29.04 -14.92 37.58
CA LEU A 483 28.84 -13.82 36.63
C LEU A 483 29.09 -12.45 37.29
N TRP A 484 28.55 -12.24 38.50
CA TRP A 484 28.70 -10.98 39.22
C TRP A 484 30.14 -10.71 39.64
N GLN A 485 30.86 -11.75 40.06
CA GLN A 485 32.28 -11.64 40.36
C GLN A 485 33.09 -11.27 39.11
N ALA A 486 32.87 -11.96 37.99
CA ALA A 486 33.56 -11.65 36.73
C ALA A 486 33.27 -10.21 36.23
N ALA A 487 32.04 -9.72 36.42
CA ALA A 487 31.68 -8.33 36.13
C ALA A 487 32.42 -7.34 37.06
N SER A 488 32.56 -7.69 38.34
CA SER A 488 33.30 -6.89 39.33
C SER A 488 34.80 -6.86 39.01
N ASP A 489 35.38 -7.98 38.60
CA ASP A 489 36.78 -8.07 38.18
C ASP A 489 37.03 -7.24 36.91
N THR A 490 36.07 -7.27 35.97
CA THR A 490 36.10 -6.42 34.77
C THR A 490 36.12 -4.93 35.15
N ARG A 491 35.29 -4.51 36.11
CA ARG A 491 35.29 -3.12 36.61
C ARG A 491 36.68 -2.72 37.13
N GLU A 492 37.31 -3.57 37.94
CA GLU A 492 38.64 -3.28 38.48
C GLU A 492 39.72 -3.26 37.40
N LEU A 493 39.65 -4.15 36.41
CA LEU A 493 40.53 -4.14 35.24
C LEU A 493 40.42 -2.80 34.47
N LEU A 494 39.19 -2.35 34.21
CA LEU A 494 38.94 -1.08 33.53
C LEU A 494 39.49 0.11 34.34
N ARG A 495 39.23 0.15 35.65
CA ARG A 495 39.75 1.21 36.53
C ARG A 495 41.28 1.23 36.55
N ALA A 496 41.92 0.07 36.65
CA ALA A 496 43.38 -0.04 36.64
C ALA A 496 43.99 0.44 35.32
N SER A 497 43.25 0.32 34.20
CA SER A 497 43.67 0.83 32.89
C SER A 497 43.43 2.33 32.68
N GLY A 498 42.85 3.03 33.68
CA GLY A 498 42.57 4.46 33.61
C GLY A 498 41.28 4.82 32.88
N VAL A 499 40.33 3.87 32.78
CA VAL A 499 38.95 4.13 32.36
C VAL A 499 38.16 4.74 33.52
N THR A 500 37.34 5.74 33.22
CA THR A 500 36.54 6.51 34.19
C THR A 500 35.07 6.56 33.80
N ALA A 501 34.19 6.84 34.76
CA ALA A 501 32.75 6.92 34.50
C ALA A 501 32.43 7.95 33.39
N GLY A 502 31.56 7.55 32.46
CA GLY A 502 31.22 8.31 31.26
C GLY A 502 32.02 7.93 30.01
N ASP A 503 33.11 7.17 30.14
CA ASP A 503 33.88 6.67 29.00
C ASP A 503 33.09 5.61 28.19
N VAL A 504 33.48 5.44 26.93
CA VAL A 504 33.02 4.34 26.07
C VAL A 504 34.07 3.23 26.09
N VAL A 505 33.64 1.99 26.36
CA VAL A 505 34.49 0.80 26.33
C VAL A 505 33.99 -0.14 25.25
N ALA A 506 34.83 -0.48 24.28
CA ALA A 506 34.46 -1.46 23.27
C ALA A 506 34.58 -2.88 23.81
N VAL A 507 33.67 -3.76 23.41
CA VAL A 507 33.64 -5.16 23.80
C VAL A 507 33.62 -6.01 22.54
N ALA A 508 34.71 -6.72 22.28
CA ALA A 508 34.90 -7.56 21.11
C ALA A 508 35.12 -9.01 21.55
N ALA A 509 34.04 -9.81 21.58
CA ALA A 509 34.08 -11.19 22.01
C ALA A 509 32.95 -12.03 21.41
N ARG A 510 33.10 -13.36 21.45
CA ARG A 510 32.04 -14.30 21.12
C ARG A 510 31.00 -14.36 22.24
N ARG A 511 29.77 -14.79 21.92
CA ARG A 511 28.69 -14.98 22.91
C ARG A 511 29.14 -15.98 23.98
N GLY A 512 28.90 -15.65 25.24
CA GLY A 512 29.32 -16.48 26.37
C GLY A 512 29.34 -15.71 27.69
N PRO A 513 29.71 -16.39 28.79
CA PRO A 513 29.76 -15.79 30.12
C PRO A 513 30.68 -14.57 30.21
N GLU A 514 31.83 -14.60 29.54
CA GLU A 514 32.81 -13.52 29.54
C GLU A 514 32.26 -12.25 28.88
N LEU A 515 31.49 -12.38 27.80
CA LEU A 515 30.84 -11.25 27.14
C LEU A 515 29.76 -10.62 28.01
N ALA A 516 28.95 -11.45 28.68
CA ALA A 516 27.92 -10.98 29.61
C ALA A 516 28.54 -10.27 30.82
N ALA A 517 29.62 -10.84 31.39
CA ALA A 517 30.38 -10.22 32.46
C ALA A 517 31.01 -8.89 32.04
N ALA A 518 31.56 -8.83 30.82
CA ALA A 518 32.15 -7.61 30.28
C ALA A 518 31.13 -6.47 30.18
N ALA A 519 29.94 -6.75 29.63
CA ALA A 519 28.87 -5.75 29.52
C ALA A 519 28.44 -5.20 30.90
N LEU A 520 28.24 -6.08 31.88
CA LEU A 520 27.89 -5.68 33.25
C LEU A 520 29.05 -4.94 33.95
N GLY A 521 30.29 -5.36 33.73
CA GLY A 521 31.49 -4.74 34.29
C GLY A 521 31.74 -3.32 33.78
N VAL A 522 31.48 -3.08 32.50
CA VAL A 522 31.50 -1.74 31.90
C VAL A 522 30.47 -0.84 32.57
N TRP A 523 29.24 -1.32 32.80
CA TRP A 523 28.23 -0.57 33.54
C TRP A 523 28.59 -0.34 35.01
N LEU A 524 29.20 -1.33 35.68
CA LEU A 524 29.72 -1.20 37.05
C LEU A 524 30.84 -0.16 37.16
N ALA A 525 31.57 0.11 36.07
CA ALA A 525 32.54 1.18 35.97
C ALA A 525 31.91 2.56 35.65
N GLY A 526 30.57 2.62 35.48
CA GLY A 526 29.84 3.83 35.10
C GLY A 526 30.05 4.22 33.63
N CYS A 527 30.40 3.27 32.77
CA CYS A 527 30.74 3.48 31.37
C CYS A 527 29.66 2.91 30.44
N ALA A 528 29.68 3.34 29.17
CA ALA A 528 28.83 2.78 28.12
C ALA A 528 29.62 1.73 27.32
N TYR A 529 29.00 0.58 27.00
CA TYR A 529 29.67 -0.39 26.13
C TYR A 529 29.40 -0.12 24.64
N LEU A 530 30.40 -0.38 23.80
CA LEU A 530 30.28 -0.45 22.35
C LEU A 530 30.50 -1.92 21.94
N PRO A 531 29.47 -2.65 21.50
CA PRO A 531 29.66 -4.01 21.01
C PRO A 531 30.32 -3.97 19.62
N VAL A 532 31.42 -4.71 19.48
CA VAL A 532 32.16 -4.86 18.22
C VAL A 532 32.07 -6.31 17.79
N ASP A 533 31.54 -6.56 16.60
CA ASP A 533 31.53 -7.89 16.01
C ASP A 533 32.95 -8.24 15.52
N PRO A 534 33.59 -9.30 16.05
CA PRO A 534 34.93 -9.72 15.61
C PRO A 534 35.02 -10.10 14.14
N ASP A 535 33.88 -10.45 13.51
CA ASP A 535 33.82 -10.85 12.09
C ASP A 535 33.69 -9.65 11.13
N HIS A 536 33.58 -8.43 11.65
CA HIS A 536 33.60 -7.23 10.82
C HIS A 536 34.99 -6.98 10.20
N PRO A 537 35.06 -6.37 9.00
CA PRO A 537 36.33 -5.95 8.41
C PRO A 537 37.12 -5.00 9.32
N ALA A 538 38.46 -5.11 9.30
CA ALA A 538 39.35 -4.33 10.16
C ALA A 538 39.16 -2.81 10.03
N ASP A 539 38.87 -2.31 8.82
CA ASP A 539 38.58 -0.90 8.57
C ASP A 539 37.29 -0.44 9.25
N ARG A 540 36.26 -1.30 9.25
CA ARG A 540 34.99 -1.02 9.94
C ARG A 540 35.18 -0.99 11.45
N ILE A 541 35.92 -1.94 12.01
CA ILE A 541 36.27 -1.96 13.43
C ILE A 541 37.07 -0.70 13.79
N SER A 542 38.11 -0.37 13.02
CA SER A 542 38.92 0.84 13.21
C SER A 542 38.08 2.10 13.22
N TYR A 543 37.15 2.24 12.26
CA TYR A 543 36.23 3.36 12.20
C TYR A 543 35.32 3.44 13.43
N GLN A 544 34.72 2.32 13.85
CA GLN A 544 33.83 2.29 15.03
C GLN A 544 34.58 2.73 16.30
N LEU A 545 35.78 2.20 16.52
CA LEU A 545 36.61 2.54 17.68
C LEU A 545 37.02 4.02 17.69
N ALA A 546 37.38 4.55 16.52
CA ALA A 546 37.79 5.95 16.36
C ALA A 546 36.61 6.92 16.52
N ASP A 547 35.48 6.68 15.85
CA ASP A 547 34.30 7.56 15.88
C ASP A 547 33.64 7.57 17.26
N SER A 548 33.64 6.43 17.98
CA SER A 548 33.10 6.33 19.34
C SER A 548 34.01 6.91 20.42
N GLY A 549 35.29 7.13 20.11
CA GLY A 549 36.32 7.50 21.08
C GLY A 549 36.54 6.44 22.16
N ALA A 550 36.46 5.14 21.82
CA ALA A 550 36.57 4.07 22.80
C ALA A 550 37.92 4.13 23.57
N ARG A 551 37.85 4.18 24.90
CA ARG A 551 39.03 4.34 25.77
C ARG A 551 39.84 3.05 25.92
N ALA A 552 39.16 1.92 25.88
CA ALA A 552 39.72 0.58 25.97
C ALA A 552 38.87 -0.40 25.15
N VAL A 553 39.46 -1.53 24.76
CA VAL A 553 38.77 -2.64 24.09
C VAL A 553 38.94 -3.91 24.90
N LEU A 554 37.87 -4.38 25.53
CA LEU A 554 37.80 -5.69 26.16
C LEU A 554 37.71 -6.75 25.06
N ALA A 555 38.76 -7.55 24.91
CA ALA A 555 38.89 -8.51 23.82
C ALA A 555 38.94 -9.95 24.33
N GLY A 556 38.21 -10.84 23.65
CA GLY A 556 38.34 -12.27 23.86
C GLY A 556 39.67 -12.82 23.31
N ASP A 557 40.10 -13.96 23.85
CA ASP A 557 41.40 -14.58 23.57
C ASP A 557 41.66 -14.80 22.07
N THR A 558 40.61 -15.15 21.30
CA THR A 558 40.68 -15.47 19.87
C THR A 558 40.40 -14.27 18.95
N VAL A 559 40.09 -13.10 19.50
CA VAL A 559 39.73 -11.93 18.71
C VAL A 559 40.98 -11.21 18.22
N THR A 560 41.03 -10.90 16.93
CA THR A 560 42.09 -10.07 16.33
C THR A 560 41.58 -8.64 16.19
N LEU A 561 42.38 -7.66 16.61
CA LEU A 561 42.03 -6.24 16.55
C LEU A 561 43.03 -5.46 15.69
N PRO A 562 42.64 -4.30 15.13
CA PRO A 562 43.57 -3.41 14.44
C PRO A 562 44.76 -3.00 15.32
N GLU A 563 45.92 -2.78 14.68
CA GLU A 563 47.15 -2.37 15.37
C GLU A 563 46.97 -1.03 16.10
N GLY A 564 47.57 -0.90 17.29
CA GLY A 564 47.48 0.32 18.11
C GLY A 564 46.22 0.44 18.97
N THR A 565 45.31 -0.55 18.92
CA THR A 565 44.11 -0.59 19.76
C THR A 565 44.47 -0.83 21.25
N PRO A 566 43.91 -0.07 22.21
CA PRO A 566 44.14 -0.27 23.65
C PRO A 566 43.40 -1.52 24.17
N ARG A 567 43.94 -2.70 23.83
CA ARG A 567 43.39 -4.01 24.16
C ARG A 567 43.57 -4.34 25.65
N LEU A 568 42.49 -4.80 26.27
CA LEU A 568 42.46 -5.43 27.58
C LEU A 568 41.97 -6.86 27.39
N ASP A 569 42.82 -7.84 27.72
CA ASP A 569 42.44 -9.24 27.61
C ASP A 569 41.42 -9.61 28.68
N MET A 570 40.35 -10.26 28.24
CA MET A 570 39.38 -10.87 29.16
C MET A 570 39.90 -12.20 29.72
N ALA A 571 41.01 -12.72 29.18
CA ALA A 571 41.73 -13.89 29.66
C ALA A 571 42.14 -13.69 31.13
N GLY A 572 41.55 -14.48 32.04
CA GLY A 572 41.87 -14.41 33.47
C GLY A 572 40.87 -13.65 34.33
N LEU A 573 39.79 -13.11 33.75
CA LEU A 573 38.54 -12.78 34.48
C LEU A 573 37.83 -14.08 34.96
N ARG A 574 38.59 -14.99 35.56
CA ARG A 574 38.10 -16.27 36.09
C ARG A 574 37.63 -16.04 37.51
N ALA A 575 36.45 -16.60 37.80
CA ALA A 575 35.82 -16.63 39.12
C ALA A 575 36.79 -17.14 40.19
N ALA A 576 37.52 -16.24 40.83
CA ALA A 576 38.04 -16.49 42.16
C ALA A 576 36.84 -16.37 43.12
N GLN A 577 36.71 -17.27 44.09
CA GLN A 577 35.69 -17.14 45.15
C GLN A 577 36.00 -15.90 46.00
N GLY A 578 35.42 -14.76 45.61
CA GLY A 578 35.44 -13.50 46.34
C GLY A 578 34.10 -13.24 47.02
N GLN A 579 34.10 -12.42 48.07
CA GLN A 579 32.85 -11.92 48.65
C GLN A 579 32.11 -11.06 47.64
N ILE A 580 30.82 -11.33 47.44
CA ILE A 580 29.91 -10.50 46.63
C ILE A 580 30.04 -9.05 47.12
N ALA A 581 30.45 -8.16 46.23
CA ALA A 581 30.61 -6.73 46.53
C ALA A 581 29.28 -6.11 47.01
N GLU A 582 29.38 -5.00 47.76
CA GLU A 582 28.21 -4.17 48.12
C GLU A 582 27.36 -3.83 46.88
N LEU A 583 26.05 -3.71 47.07
CA LEU A 583 25.10 -3.32 46.02
C LEU A 583 25.60 -2.03 45.34
N PRO A 584 25.70 -2.00 43.99
CA PRO A 584 26.22 -0.84 43.29
C PRO A 584 25.24 0.33 43.42
N ALA A 585 25.77 1.55 43.30
CA ALA A 585 24.91 2.71 43.05
C ALA A 585 24.17 2.52 41.73
N ASP A 586 22.90 2.94 41.69
CA ASP A 586 22.12 2.91 40.46
C ASP A 586 22.76 3.83 39.41
N PRO A 587 22.94 3.36 38.15
CA PRO A 587 23.33 4.25 37.07
C PRO A 587 22.23 5.29 36.87
N ASP A 588 22.63 6.52 36.55
CA ASP A 588 21.67 7.56 36.15
C ASP A 588 20.86 7.04 34.94
N PRO A 589 19.52 6.99 35.00
CA PRO A 589 18.69 6.54 33.88
C PRO A 589 18.94 7.31 32.58
N ALA A 590 19.41 8.56 32.63
CA ALA A 590 19.75 9.35 31.45
C ALA A 590 21.16 9.05 30.89
N SER A 591 22.02 8.37 31.65
CA SER A 591 23.36 8.00 31.19
C SER A 591 23.32 6.92 30.12
N CYS A 592 24.31 6.94 29.22
CA CYS A 592 24.37 6.02 28.09
C CYS A 592 24.72 4.61 28.57
N ALA A 593 23.86 3.64 28.29
CA ALA A 593 24.12 2.22 28.57
C ALA A 593 25.00 1.61 27.47
N TYR A 594 24.70 1.91 26.21
CA TYR A 594 25.45 1.38 25.07
C TYR A 594 25.33 2.23 23.81
N LEU A 595 26.24 1.98 22.86
CA LEU A 595 26.26 2.57 21.53
C LEU A 595 26.21 1.47 20.46
N ILE A 596 25.13 1.39 19.68
CA ILE A 596 25.02 0.44 18.55
C ILE A 596 25.25 1.19 17.24
N TYR A 597 26.19 0.72 16.42
CA TYR A 597 26.42 1.29 15.09
C TYR A 597 25.50 0.68 14.04
N THR A 598 24.78 1.54 13.32
CA THR A 598 23.95 1.18 12.17
C THR A 598 24.49 1.81 10.89
N SER A 599 24.09 1.29 9.73
CA SER A 599 24.40 1.84 8.40
C SER A 599 23.90 3.29 8.28
N GLY A 600 24.67 4.17 7.63
CA GLY A 600 24.36 5.62 7.57
C GLY A 600 24.10 6.12 6.16
N SER A 601 23.14 7.04 6.00
CA SER A 601 22.74 7.60 4.70
C SER A 601 23.85 8.39 3.98
N THR A 602 24.87 8.84 4.71
CA THR A 602 26.08 9.50 4.18
C THR A 602 27.16 8.50 3.75
N GLY A 603 26.88 7.20 3.84
CA GLY A 603 27.81 6.11 3.53
C GLY A 603 28.82 5.77 4.63
N ARG A 604 28.63 6.29 5.84
CA ARG A 604 29.42 5.90 7.02
C ARG A 604 28.54 5.43 8.17
N PRO A 605 28.91 4.37 8.90
CA PRO A 605 28.14 3.91 10.05
C PRO A 605 27.95 5.01 11.11
N LYS A 606 26.80 5.02 11.78
CA LYS A 606 26.42 5.99 12.81
C LYS A 606 26.13 5.27 14.13
N GLY A 607 26.70 5.76 15.23
CA GLY A 607 26.50 5.18 16.57
C GLY A 607 25.25 5.74 17.25
N THR A 608 24.23 4.92 17.48
CA THR A 608 23.03 5.28 18.23
C THR A 608 23.25 5.08 19.72
N ARG A 609 23.07 6.14 20.51
CA ARG A 609 23.29 6.14 21.97
C ARG A 609 22.01 5.81 22.72
N VAL A 610 21.96 4.67 23.39
CA VAL A 610 20.79 4.24 24.19
C VAL A 610 21.09 4.44 25.68
N SER A 611 20.13 4.97 26.44
CA SER A 611 20.27 5.20 27.88
C SER A 611 19.90 3.97 28.72
N HIS A 612 20.35 3.95 29.98
CA HIS A 612 19.92 2.93 30.94
C HIS A 612 18.40 2.93 31.15
N GLY A 613 17.77 4.11 31.21
CA GLY A 613 16.33 4.26 31.35
C GLY A 613 15.56 3.73 30.14
N ASN A 614 16.07 3.94 28.93
CA ASN A 614 15.47 3.39 27.72
C ASN A 614 15.42 1.85 27.77
N LEU A 615 16.58 1.22 28.05
CA LEU A 615 16.68 -0.23 28.12
C LEU A 615 15.85 -0.82 29.27
N ALA A 616 15.88 -0.19 30.44
CA ALA A 616 15.08 -0.63 31.58
C ALA A 616 13.58 -0.61 31.28
N ASN A 617 13.09 0.40 30.55
CA ASN A 617 11.70 0.48 30.13
C ASN A 617 11.30 -0.69 29.21
N LEU A 618 12.14 -1.02 28.23
CA LEU A 618 11.94 -2.16 27.33
C LEU A 618 11.93 -3.49 28.10
N VAL A 619 12.95 -3.75 28.92
CA VAL A 619 13.07 -4.99 29.68
C VAL A 619 11.86 -5.16 30.60
N ARG A 620 11.42 -4.09 31.28
CA ARG A 620 10.22 -4.13 32.13
C ARG A 620 8.97 -4.51 31.34
N HIS A 621 8.80 -4.01 30.12
CA HIS A 621 7.66 -4.40 29.28
C HIS A 621 7.63 -5.91 29.03
N PHE A 622 8.73 -6.47 28.54
CA PHE A 622 8.79 -7.91 28.23
C PHE A 622 8.79 -8.80 29.47
N LEU A 623 9.25 -8.30 30.63
CA LEU A 623 9.05 -9.00 31.90
C LEU A 623 7.57 -9.13 32.28
N ASP A 624 6.74 -8.11 32.01
CA ASP A 624 5.29 -8.16 32.28
C ASP A 624 4.53 -8.97 31.22
N GLU A 625 4.95 -8.86 29.97
CA GLU A 625 4.29 -9.47 28.82
C GLU A 625 4.59 -10.97 28.69
N LEU A 626 5.87 -11.34 28.72
CA LEU A 626 6.30 -12.74 28.58
C LEU A 626 6.31 -13.48 29.92
N LYS A 627 6.50 -12.77 31.03
CA LYS A 627 6.63 -13.32 32.39
C LYS A 627 7.72 -14.39 32.55
N PRO A 628 8.95 -14.14 32.06
CA PRO A 628 10.06 -15.05 32.32
C PRO A 628 10.38 -15.13 33.80
N GLY A 629 10.95 -16.26 34.23
CA GLY A 629 11.30 -16.49 35.63
C GLY A 629 12.22 -17.69 35.84
N PRO A 630 12.49 -18.04 37.11
CA PRO A 630 13.32 -19.19 37.45
C PRO A 630 12.83 -20.48 36.78
N GLY A 631 13.75 -21.19 36.11
CA GLY A 631 13.46 -22.41 35.37
C GLY A 631 13.03 -22.20 33.91
N GLU A 632 12.78 -20.96 33.48
CA GLU A 632 12.55 -20.66 32.06
C GLU A 632 13.86 -20.33 31.35
N VAL A 633 14.02 -20.86 30.14
CA VAL A 633 15.23 -20.69 29.33
C VAL A 633 14.96 -19.81 28.11
N THR A 634 15.81 -18.80 27.91
CA THR A 634 15.85 -17.96 26.70
C THR A 634 17.08 -18.34 25.88
N LEU A 635 16.93 -18.43 24.55
CA LEU A 635 18.05 -18.70 23.66
C LEU A 635 18.77 -17.40 23.26
N TRP A 636 20.09 -17.35 23.45
CA TRP A 636 20.96 -16.28 22.94
C TRP A 636 21.56 -16.68 21.59
N MET A 637 21.02 -16.14 20.51
CA MET A 637 21.43 -16.48 19.15
C MET A 637 21.88 -15.26 18.36
N THR A 638 21.40 -14.08 18.70
CA THR A 638 21.69 -12.87 17.95
C THR A 638 23.07 -12.30 18.30
N THR A 639 23.81 -11.82 17.28
CA THR A 639 25.11 -11.13 17.48
C THR A 639 24.97 -9.94 18.44
N PHE A 640 25.96 -9.77 19.32
CA PHE A 640 25.96 -8.72 20.33
C PHE A 640 26.08 -7.30 19.73
N ALA A 641 26.58 -7.21 18.50
CA ALA A 641 26.62 -5.96 17.74
C ALA A 641 25.25 -5.54 17.16
N PHE A 642 24.22 -6.37 17.30
CA PHE A 642 22.84 -6.04 16.92
C PHE A 642 21.99 -5.82 18.17
N ASP A 643 21.20 -4.75 18.19
CA ASP A 643 20.51 -4.25 19.38
C ASP A 643 19.53 -5.25 19.99
N ILE A 644 18.83 -6.06 19.17
CA ILE A 644 17.86 -7.06 19.65
C ILE A 644 18.51 -8.12 20.56
N SER A 645 19.83 -8.32 20.49
CA SER A 645 20.56 -9.22 21.39
C SER A 645 20.55 -8.75 22.85
N ALA A 646 20.38 -7.45 23.10
CA ALA A 646 20.31 -6.94 24.46
C ALA A 646 19.02 -7.39 25.16
N LEU A 647 17.90 -7.62 24.44
CA LEU A 647 16.73 -8.24 25.04
C LEU A 647 16.99 -9.71 25.40
N GLU A 648 17.61 -10.48 24.50
CA GLU A 648 18.02 -11.87 24.75
C GLU A 648 18.91 -11.99 25.99
N LEU A 649 19.84 -11.04 26.18
CA LEU A 649 20.75 -11.00 27.31
C LEU A 649 20.07 -10.53 28.61
N PHE A 650 19.47 -9.34 28.64
CA PHE A 650 19.07 -8.71 29.90
C PHE A 650 17.71 -9.20 30.45
N LEU A 651 16.85 -9.79 29.61
CA LEU A 651 15.57 -10.35 30.05
C LEU A 651 15.72 -11.54 31.03
N PRO A 652 16.48 -12.61 30.71
CA PRO A 652 16.69 -13.71 31.65
C PRO A 652 17.51 -13.28 32.88
N LEU A 653 18.53 -12.45 32.69
CA LEU A 653 19.38 -11.93 33.76
C LEU A 653 18.59 -11.18 34.85
N THR A 654 17.55 -10.45 34.47
CA THR A 654 16.69 -9.70 35.42
C THR A 654 15.54 -10.53 36.01
N SER A 655 15.01 -11.50 35.24
CA SER A 655 13.91 -12.36 35.68
C SER A 655 14.32 -13.49 36.62
N GLY A 656 15.60 -13.91 36.60
CA GLY A 656 16.04 -15.14 37.26
C GLY A 656 16.01 -16.36 36.34
N GLY A 657 15.71 -16.18 35.05
CA GLY A 657 15.76 -17.23 34.05
C GLY A 657 17.19 -17.58 33.63
N THR A 658 17.32 -18.62 32.81
CA THR A 658 18.62 -19.07 32.27
C THR A 658 18.77 -18.66 30.81
N LEU A 659 19.96 -18.19 30.44
CA LEU A 659 20.33 -17.86 29.07
C LEU A 659 21.15 -18.99 28.45
N ALA A 660 20.57 -19.71 27.49
CA ALA A 660 21.28 -20.74 26.74
C ALA A 660 22.06 -20.10 25.58
N VAL A 661 23.38 -20.30 25.54
CA VAL A 661 24.25 -19.71 24.52
C VAL A 661 24.24 -20.58 23.26
N ALA A 662 23.79 -20.01 22.14
CA ALA A 662 23.91 -20.69 20.85
C ALA A 662 25.27 -20.41 20.21
N PRO A 663 26.02 -21.43 19.76
CA PRO A 663 27.23 -21.24 18.97
C PRO A 663 26.89 -20.58 17.62
N ASP A 664 27.85 -19.92 16.99
CA ASP A 664 27.61 -19.13 15.76
C ASP A 664 27.04 -19.98 14.61
N GLU A 665 27.44 -21.25 14.51
CA GLU A 665 27.00 -22.19 13.50
C GLU A 665 25.50 -22.55 13.62
N ALA A 666 24.92 -22.43 14.81
CA ALA A 666 23.51 -22.79 15.06
C ALA A 666 22.52 -21.90 14.29
N ARG A 667 22.95 -20.71 13.87
CA ARG A 667 22.12 -19.75 13.10
C ARG A 667 21.74 -20.25 11.71
N VAL A 668 22.55 -21.12 11.13
CA VAL A 668 22.38 -21.66 9.78
C VAL A 668 22.30 -23.19 9.75
N ASN A 669 22.40 -23.82 10.93
CA ASN A 669 22.33 -25.28 11.10
C ASN A 669 21.16 -25.67 12.01
N GLY A 670 20.03 -26.02 11.41
CA GLY A 670 18.83 -26.39 12.14
C GLY A 670 18.96 -27.68 12.95
N THR A 671 19.84 -28.61 12.59
CA THR A 671 20.07 -29.80 13.43
C THR A 671 20.67 -29.40 14.78
N LEU A 672 21.68 -28.52 14.75
CA LEU A 672 22.29 -28.00 15.97
C LEU A 672 21.31 -27.13 16.77
N LEU A 673 20.51 -26.31 16.08
CA LEU A 673 19.46 -25.53 16.74
C LEU A 673 18.42 -26.43 17.40
N ARG A 674 18.01 -27.51 16.74
CA ARG A 674 17.08 -28.52 17.29
C ARG A 674 17.62 -29.11 18.59
N GLU A 675 18.88 -29.52 18.58
CA GLU A 675 19.56 -30.09 19.74
C GLU A 675 19.57 -29.10 20.90
N LEU A 676 19.86 -27.83 20.65
CA LEU A 676 19.84 -26.78 21.68
C LEU A 676 18.44 -26.54 22.24
N LEU A 677 17.43 -26.43 21.38
CA LEU A 677 16.04 -26.22 21.79
C LEU A 677 15.54 -27.34 22.71
N VAL A 678 15.91 -28.60 22.42
CA VAL A 678 15.54 -29.77 23.20
C VAL A 678 16.39 -29.92 24.46
N ARG A 679 17.72 -29.81 24.33
CA ARG A 679 18.68 -30.02 25.44
C ARG A 679 18.44 -29.06 26.59
N HIS A 680 18.13 -27.80 26.28
CA HIS A 680 17.94 -26.75 27.28
C HIS A 680 16.47 -26.44 27.56
N ASP A 681 15.52 -27.17 26.96
CA ASP A 681 14.08 -26.90 27.05
C ASP A 681 13.73 -25.41 26.87
N VAL A 682 14.24 -24.83 25.77
CA VAL A 682 14.14 -23.40 25.49
C VAL A 682 12.67 -22.97 25.40
N ALA A 683 12.28 -21.98 26.22
CA ALA A 683 10.91 -21.49 26.30
C ALA A 683 10.65 -20.20 25.49
N ILE A 684 11.69 -19.38 25.28
CA ILE A 684 11.61 -18.10 24.55
C ILE A 684 12.69 -18.06 23.48
N VAL A 685 12.28 -17.78 22.25
CA VAL A 685 13.18 -17.59 21.11
C VAL A 685 12.81 -16.30 20.38
N GLN A 686 13.81 -15.47 20.11
CA GLN A 686 13.69 -14.30 19.27
C GLN A 686 14.49 -14.52 17.98
N ALA A 687 13.89 -14.13 16.85
CA ALA A 687 14.57 -14.17 15.56
C ALA A 687 13.90 -13.25 14.54
N THR A 688 14.61 -12.98 13.45
CA THR A 688 14.09 -12.23 12.29
C THR A 688 13.22 -13.13 11.42
N PRO A 689 12.26 -12.58 10.62
CA PRO A 689 11.51 -13.36 9.63
C PRO A 689 12.38 -14.27 8.75
N THR A 690 13.49 -13.74 8.22
CA THR A 690 14.45 -14.52 7.43
C THR A 690 14.98 -15.74 8.19
N THR A 691 15.35 -15.55 9.46
CA THR A 691 15.84 -16.64 10.31
C THR A 691 14.71 -17.64 10.58
N TRP A 692 13.51 -17.15 10.91
CA TRP A 692 12.34 -17.99 11.15
C TRP A 692 11.98 -18.89 9.96
N ARG A 693 12.09 -18.37 8.72
CA ARG A 693 11.84 -19.16 7.50
C ARG A 693 12.79 -20.37 7.39
N THR A 694 14.06 -20.19 7.76
CA THR A 694 15.05 -21.28 7.79
C THR A 694 14.79 -22.23 8.95
N VAL A 695 14.54 -21.68 10.14
CA VAL A 695 14.36 -22.44 11.38
C VAL A 695 13.11 -23.32 11.31
N ILE A 696 11.97 -22.79 10.86
CA ILE A 696 10.71 -23.53 10.86
C ILE A 696 10.73 -24.75 9.93
N GLU A 697 11.48 -24.70 8.82
CA GLU A 697 11.65 -25.83 7.90
C GLU A 697 12.46 -26.97 8.53
N GLN A 698 13.41 -26.64 9.41
CA GLN A 698 14.35 -27.59 9.96
C GLN A 698 13.93 -28.12 11.35
N VAL A 699 13.21 -27.31 12.14
CA VAL A 699 12.87 -27.62 13.54
C VAL A 699 11.42 -27.31 13.93
N GLY A 700 10.51 -27.12 12.98
CA GLY A 700 9.12 -26.73 13.25
C GLY A 700 8.38 -27.64 14.24
N ASP A 701 8.69 -28.94 14.26
CA ASP A 701 8.15 -29.92 15.22
C ASP A 701 8.55 -29.64 16.68
N GLN A 702 9.70 -28.99 16.88
CA GLN A 702 10.22 -28.62 18.19
C GLN A 702 9.83 -27.20 18.61
N LEU A 703 9.12 -26.42 17.80
CA LEU A 703 8.64 -25.09 18.19
C LEU A 703 7.37 -25.14 19.05
N ALA A 704 6.71 -26.31 19.11
CA ALA A 704 5.53 -26.53 19.92
C ALA A 704 5.79 -26.18 21.39
N GLY A 705 4.87 -25.43 22.01
CA GLY A 705 4.99 -25.01 23.40
C GLY A 705 5.82 -23.74 23.64
N ARG A 706 6.54 -23.22 22.62
CA ARG A 706 7.47 -22.10 22.78
C ARG A 706 6.82 -20.75 22.46
N ARG A 707 7.31 -19.68 23.10
CA ARG A 707 6.95 -18.28 22.81
C ARG A 707 7.97 -17.70 21.83
N LEU A 708 7.49 -17.25 20.68
CA LEU A 708 8.32 -16.75 19.60
C LEU A 708 8.16 -15.23 19.45
N LEU A 709 9.28 -14.52 19.39
CA LEU A 709 9.34 -13.12 18.99
C LEU A 709 9.90 -13.05 17.57
N CYS A 710 9.17 -12.36 16.69
CA CYS A 710 9.52 -12.17 15.31
C CYS A 710 9.62 -10.67 15.01
N GLY A 711 10.79 -10.19 14.60
CA GLY A 711 10.97 -8.76 14.35
C GLY A 711 12.27 -8.41 13.64
N GLY A 712 12.41 -7.14 13.29
CA GLY A 712 13.58 -6.62 12.57
C GLY A 712 13.41 -6.60 11.05
N GLU A 713 12.35 -7.20 10.51
CA GLU A 713 11.91 -7.12 9.11
C GLU A 713 10.38 -7.13 9.05
N ALA A 714 9.80 -6.87 7.88
CA ALA A 714 8.37 -7.14 7.67
C ALA A 714 8.14 -8.65 7.77
N LEU A 715 7.14 -9.07 8.56
CA LEU A 715 6.76 -10.47 8.72
C LEU A 715 5.72 -10.86 7.65
N PRO A 716 6.03 -11.80 6.74
CA PRO A 716 5.10 -12.25 5.71
C PRO A 716 3.91 -13.00 6.28
N ALA A 717 2.77 -12.89 5.60
CA ALA A 717 1.53 -13.58 6.00
C ALA A 717 1.69 -15.10 6.00
N ASP A 718 2.32 -15.67 4.97
CA ASP A 718 2.58 -17.12 4.86
C ASP A 718 3.45 -17.62 6.03
N LEU A 719 4.49 -16.86 6.39
CA LEU A 719 5.37 -17.22 7.50
C LEU A 719 4.66 -17.06 8.85
N ALA A 720 3.86 -16.01 9.02
CA ALA A 720 3.08 -15.80 10.24
C ALA A 720 2.10 -16.95 10.49
N GLU A 721 1.38 -17.41 9.46
CA GLU A 721 0.48 -18.56 9.55
C GLU A 721 1.23 -19.83 9.97
N ARG A 722 2.36 -20.14 9.32
CA ARG A 722 3.18 -21.32 9.67
C ARG A 722 3.70 -21.25 11.11
N LEU A 723 4.14 -20.08 11.58
CA LEU A 723 4.60 -19.90 12.95
C LEU A 723 3.45 -20.10 13.95
N LEU A 724 2.25 -19.62 13.64
CA LEU A 724 1.06 -19.79 14.48
C LEU A 724 0.62 -21.26 14.58
N GLU A 725 0.82 -22.05 13.53
CA GLU A 725 0.53 -23.49 13.53
C GLU A 725 1.53 -24.31 14.36
N THR A 726 2.75 -23.80 14.54
CA THR A 726 3.87 -24.55 15.13
C THR A 726 4.23 -24.13 16.55
N ALA A 727 3.99 -22.88 16.93
CA ALA A 727 4.35 -22.33 18.24
C ALA A 727 3.15 -22.24 19.21
N ALA A 728 3.44 -22.08 20.51
CA ALA A 728 2.38 -21.77 21.48
C ALA A 728 1.92 -20.32 21.39
N GLU A 729 2.85 -19.42 21.06
CA GLU A 729 2.58 -18.00 20.91
C GLU A 729 3.56 -17.37 19.94
N VAL A 730 3.05 -16.54 19.04
CA VAL A 730 3.86 -15.74 18.11
C VAL A 730 3.55 -14.27 18.35
N ARG A 731 4.58 -13.49 18.61
CA ARG A 731 4.50 -12.03 18.69
C ARG A 731 5.30 -11.42 17.56
N ASN A 732 4.65 -10.55 16.79
CA ASN A 732 5.36 -9.65 15.90
C ASN A 732 5.79 -8.42 16.69
N VAL A 733 7.07 -8.06 16.60
CA VAL A 733 7.67 -6.93 17.31
C VAL A 733 8.36 -6.00 16.32
N TYR A 734 8.23 -4.69 16.56
CA TYR A 734 8.75 -3.67 15.67
C TYR A 734 9.39 -2.53 16.45
N GLY A 735 10.53 -2.06 15.97
CA GLY A 735 11.23 -0.90 16.50
C GLY A 735 12.52 -0.67 15.72
N PRO A 736 12.91 0.59 15.46
CA PRO A 736 14.27 0.92 15.07
C PRO A 736 15.19 1.04 16.29
N THR A 737 16.51 0.95 16.06
CA THR A 737 17.53 1.12 17.10
C THR A 737 17.43 2.46 17.84
N GLU A 738 17.01 3.52 17.14
CA GLU A 738 16.84 4.86 17.72
C GLU A 738 15.68 4.97 18.71
N THR A 739 14.85 3.94 18.83
CA THR A 739 13.77 3.85 19.82
C THR A 739 13.89 2.62 20.72
N THR A 740 15.13 2.13 20.85
CA THR A 740 15.55 1.06 21.76
C THR A 740 14.88 -0.27 21.46
N ILE A 741 15.41 -0.95 20.43
CA ILE A 741 15.10 -2.34 20.08
C ILE A 741 13.66 -2.49 19.56
N TRP A 742 12.67 -2.54 20.45
CA TRP A 742 11.26 -2.68 20.11
C TRP A 742 10.45 -1.52 20.70
N SER A 743 9.47 -1.04 19.94
CA SER A 743 8.59 0.06 20.31
C SER A 743 7.12 -0.27 20.15
N THR A 744 6.79 -1.32 19.41
CA THR A 744 5.47 -1.92 19.34
C THR A 744 5.57 -3.45 19.37
N ALA A 745 4.56 -4.10 19.93
CA ALA A 745 4.44 -5.55 19.99
C ALA A 745 2.98 -5.98 19.83
N GLY A 746 2.74 -7.09 19.14
CA GLY A 746 1.41 -7.65 18.96
C GLY A 746 1.44 -9.17 18.93
N LYS A 747 0.65 -9.80 19.79
CA LYS A 747 0.35 -11.23 19.70
C LYS A 747 -0.48 -11.48 18.46
N LEU A 748 -0.02 -12.39 17.61
CA LEU A 748 -0.73 -12.81 16.41
C LEU A 748 -1.75 -13.90 16.76
N GLY A 749 -2.89 -13.86 16.09
CA GLY A 749 -3.96 -14.85 16.16
C GLY A 749 -4.37 -15.37 14.78
N ALA A 750 -4.93 -16.57 14.75
CA ALA A 750 -5.51 -17.12 13.52
C ALA A 750 -6.67 -16.23 13.04
N GLY A 751 -6.61 -15.77 11.78
CA GLY A 751 -7.65 -14.94 11.18
C GLY A 751 -7.49 -13.42 11.35
N ASP A 752 -6.35 -12.93 11.84
CA ASP A 752 -6.05 -11.48 12.00
C ASP A 752 -5.94 -10.70 10.66
N GLY A 753 -6.07 -11.38 9.52
CA GLY A 753 -5.93 -10.78 8.19
C GLY A 753 -4.46 -10.48 7.87
N ALA A 754 -4.13 -9.23 7.58
CA ALA A 754 -2.74 -8.83 7.30
C ALA A 754 -1.88 -8.84 8.58
N VAL A 755 -0.59 -9.13 8.49
CA VAL A 755 0.31 -9.11 9.67
C VAL A 755 0.47 -7.70 10.22
N HIS A 756 0.26 -7.50 11.54
CA HIS A 756 0.38 -6.18 12.20
C HIS A 756 1.60 -6.10 13.12
N ALA A 757 2.10 -4.90 13.37
CA ALA A 757 3.15 -4.58 14.34
C ALA A 757 2.63 -4.38 15.78
N GLY A 758 1.32 -4.58 15.99
CA GLY A 758 0.69 -4.51 17.32
C GLY A 758 0.50 -3.09 17.84
N THR A 759 0.58 -2.90 19.15
CA THR A 759 0.40 -1.61 19.82
C THR A 759 1.70 -1.12 20.46
N PRO A 760 1.83 0.18 20.76
CA PRO A 760 3.01 0.72 21.45
C PRO A 760 3.30 0.02 22.78
N LEU A 761 4.60 -0.10 23.12
CA LEU A 761 5.02 -0.63 24.41
C LEU A 761 4.72 0.36 25.55
N ARG A 762 5.01 -0.04 26.79
CA ARG A 762 4.87 0.83 27.97
C ARG A 762 5.67 2.14 27.79
N ASN A 763 5.11 3.25 28.24
CA ASN A 763 5.66 4.60 28.11
C ASN A 763 6.10 4.96 26.68
N THR A 764 5.42 4.41 25.68
CA THR A 764 5.71 4.65 24.26
C THR A 764 4.44 5.14 23.57
N THR A 765 4.57 6.19 22.77
CA THR A 765 3.49 6.73 21.96
C THR A 765 3.90 6.61 20.50
N ALA A 766 3.04 6.02 19.67
CA ALA A 766 3.22 6.03 18.23
C ALA A 766 2.24 7.02 17.60
N PHE A 767 2.62 7.63 16.49
CA PHE A 767 1.74 8.47 15.69
C PHE A 767 2.24 8.48 14.25
N VAL A 768 1.34 8.72 13.31
CA VAL A 768 1.64 8.67 11.88
C VAL A 768 1.48 10.08 11.33
N LEU A 769 2.48 10.60 10.63
CA LEU A 769 2.48 11.97 10.12
C LEU A 769 2.35 12.00 8.59
N ASP A 770 1.66 13.01 8.09
CA ASP A 770 1.74 13.40 6.69
C ASP A 770 3.04 14.20 6.39
N PRO A 771 3.35 14.49 5.12
CA PRO A 771 4.52 15.30 4.77
C PRO A 771 4.52 16.73 5.34
N ALA A 772 3.37 17.24 5.78
CA ALA A 772 3.22 18.55 6.42
C ALA A 772 3.37 18.48 7.96
N GLY A 773 3.63 17.29 8.52
CA GLY A 773 3.81 17.08 9.96
C GLY A 773 2.50 16.99 10.76
N ARG A 774 1.37 16.70 10.11
CA ARG A 774 0.07 16.55 10.77
C ARG A 774 -0.22 15.08 11.05
N GLU A 775 -0.81 14.80 12.20
CA GLU A 775 -1.20 13.43 12.55
C GLU A 775 -2.32 12.89 11.67
N LEU A 776 -2.13 11.66 11.20
CA LEU A 776 -3.02 10.96 10.30
C LEU A 776 -3.99 10.04 11.05
N PRO A 777 -5.25 9.96 10.61
CA PRO A 777 -6.27 9.15 11.26
C PRO A 777 -6.17 7.67 10.83
N LEU A 778 -7.08 6.80 11.32
CA LEU A 778 -7.06 5.36 11.07
C LEU A 778 -7.04 5.00 9.56
N GLY A 779 -6.34 3.95 9.15
CA GLY A 779 -6.32 3.46 7.77
C GLY A 779 -5.49 4.29 6.79
N VAL A 780 -5.12 5.53 7.13
CA VAL A 780 -4.29 6.43 6.31
C VAL A 780 -2.83 6.18 6.62
N HIS A 781 -2.02 5.96 5.58
CA HIS A 781 -0.59 5.79 5.74
C HIS A 781 0.20 7.09 5.67
N GLY A 782 1.26 7.15 6.46
CA GLY A 782 2.25 8.23 6.46
C GLY A 782 3.50 7.79 7.20
N GLU A 783 4.36 8.75 7.53
CA GLU A 783 5.61 8.46 8.24
C GLU A 783 5.32 8.12 9.71
N LEU A 784 5.75 6.95 10.15
CA LEU A 784 5.66 6.54 11.55
C LEU A 784 6.65 7.32 12.41
N CYS A 785 6.16 7.90 13.48
CA CYS A 785 6.92 8.58 14.52
C CYS A 785 6.69 7.90 15.87
N ILE A 786 7.73 7.89 16.70
CA ILE A 786 7.71 7.20 18.01
C ILE A 786 8.24 8.16 19.07
N ALA A 787 7.46 8.38 20.11
CA ALA A 787 7.78 9.21 21.28
C ALA A 787 7.83 8.38 22.57
N GLY A 788 8.36 8.98 23.62
CA GLY A 788 8.35 8.42 24.98
C GLY A 788 9.67 7.79 25.42
N ALA A 789 9.59 6.93 26.44
CA ALA A 789 10.74 6.44 27.19
C ALA A 789 11.68 5.52 26.38
N GLY A 790 11.26 5.02 25.22
CA GLY A 790 12.13 4.24 24.32
C GLY A 790 13.06 5.08 23.44
N VAL A 791 12.80 6.39 23.29
CA VAL A 791 13.55 7.25 22.36
C VAL A 791 15.00 7.41 22.85
N ALA A 792 15.96 7.02 21.99
CA ALA A 792 17.39 7.02 22.27
C ALA A 792 17.93 8.44 22.46
N ILE A 793 19.08 8.60 23.13
CA ILE A 793 19.72 9.90 23.39
C ILE A 793 19.99 10.67 22.09
N GLY A 794 20.35 9.96 21.02
CA GLY A 794 20.65 10.52 19.70
C GLY A 794 21.84 9.82 19.05
N TYR A 795 22.35 10.41 17.97
CA TYR A 795 23.53 9.89 17.28
C TYR A 795 24.82 10.45 17.88
N HIS A 796 25.78 9.59 18.17
CA HIS A 796 27.10 9.95 18.69
C HIS A 796 27.84 10.84 17.68
N ASN A 797 28.39 11.97 18.15
CA ASN A 797 29.13 12.93 17.33
C ASN A 797 28.41 13.40 16.04
N ARG A 798 27.07 13.43 16.05
CA ARG A 798 26.21 13.86 14.93
C ARG A 798 25.02 14.70 15.42
N PRO A 799 25.23 15.91 15.98
CA PRO A 799 24.15 16.75 16.49
C PRO A 799 23.17 17.20 15.40
N GLU A 800 23.65 17.48 14.19
CA GLU A 800 22.80 17.91 13.06
C GLU A 800 21.82 16.80 12.65
N LEU A 801 22.33 15.58 12.41
CA LEU A 801 21.49 14.41 12.11
C LEU A 801 20.54 14.06 13.26
N THR A 802 20.98 14.30 14.50
CA THR A 802 20.11 14.13 15.68
C THR A 802 18.97 15.14 15.65
N ALA A 803 19.22 16.41 15.37
CA ALA A 803 18.18 17.43 15.25
C ALA A 803 17.23 17.18 14.07
N GLU A 804 17.73 16.61 12.97
CA GLU A 804 16.90 16.25 11.80
C GLU A 804 15.89 15.12 12.12
N ARG A 805 16.34 14.08 12.83
CA ARG A 805 15.54 12.86 13.06
C ARG A 805 14.82 12.83 14.40
N PHE A 806 15.30 13.56 15.40
CA PHE A 806 14.70 13.64 16.73
C PHE A 806 14.05 15.00 16.95
N GLY A 807 12.72 15.04 16.87
CA GLY A 807 11.92 16.25 17.02
C GLY A 807 11.25 16.36 18.40
N GLU A 808 10.48 17.43 18.58
CA GLU A 808 9.64 17.66 19.77
C GLU A 808 8.17 17.75 19.36
N HIS A 809 7.31 16.93 19.99
CA HIS A 809 5.87 16.95 19.82
C HIS A 809 5.24 17.74 20.99
N PRO A 810 4.31 18.66 20.76
CA PRO A 810 3.74 19.50 21.83
C PRO A 810 3.06 18.69 22.94
N GLU A 811 2.49 17.53 22.60
CA GLU A 811 1.82 16.66 23.57
C GLU A 811 2.70 15.51 24.08
N TYR A 812 3.53 14.92 23.19
CA TYR A 812 4.25 13.67 23.48
C TYR A 812 5.72 13.90 23.87
N GLY A 813 6.20 15.14 23.77
CA GLY A 813 7.60 15.49 23.96
C GLY A 813 8.49 14.93 22.85
N ARG A 814 9.71 14.59 23.21
CA ARG A 814 10.73 14.14 22.26
C ARG A 814 10.31 12.88 21.52
N PHE A 815 10.44 12.91 20.19
CA PHE A 815 10.09 11.80 19.30
C PHE A 815 11.16 11.54 18.24
N TYR A 816 11.12 10.36 17.63
CA TYR A 816 11.98 9.94 16.52
C TYR A 816 11.16 9.71 15.25
N ARG A 817 11.64 10.26 14.13
CA ARG A 817 11.13 10.04 12.77
C ARG A 817 11.76 8.78 12.17
N THR A 818 10.96 7.73 12.02
CA THR A 818 11.48 6.39 11.66
C THR A 818 11.89 6.27 10.19
N GLY A 819 11.30 7.09 9.31
CA GLY A 819 11.33 6.90 7.86
C GLY A 819 10.53 5.68 7.37
N ASP A 820 9.85 4.95 8.26
CA ASP A 820 8.98 3.84 7.91
C ASP A 820 7.57 4.36 7.61
N LEU A 821 6.94 3.83 6.56
CA LEU A 821 5.57 4.12 6.21
C LEU A 821 4.66 3.18 7.02
N ALA A 822 3.70 3.72 7.76
CA ALA A 822 2.76 2.92 8.54
C ALA A 822 1.36 3.52 8.53
N ARG A 823 0.37 2.73 8.94
CA ARG A 823 -0.99 3.19 9.23
C ARG A 823 -1.53 2.52 10.48
N TRP A 824 -2.45 3.20 11.15
CA TRP A 824 -3.27 2.58 12.18
C TRP A 824 -4.37 1.72 11.55
N ARG A 825 -4.71 0.60 12.18
CA ARG A 825 -5.87 -0.22 11.84
C ARG A 825 -7.09 0.18 12.67
N ASP A 826 -8.26 -0.25 12.23
CA ASP A 826 -9.54 0.02 12.89
C ASP A 826 -9.65 -0.51 14.33
N ASN A 827 -8.80 -1.47 14.69
CA ASN A 827 -8.66 -2.04 16.04
C ASN A 827 -7.55 -1.38 16.89
N GLY A 828 -6.85 -0.37 16.36
CA GLY A 828 -5.77 0.32 17.06
C GLY A 828 -4.41 -0.37 17.00
N THR A 829 -4.23 -1.40 16.19
CA THR A 829 -2.89 -1.96 15.89
C THR A 829 -2.23 -1.22 14.73
N LEU A 830 -0.89 -1.21 14.67
CA LEU A 830 -0.12 -0.61 13.59
C LEU A 830 0.17 -1.61 12.48
N GLU A 831 0.13 -1.14 11.24
CA GLU A 831 0.58 -1.86 10.05
C GLU A 831 1.74 -1.09 9.42
N VAL A 832 2.92 -1.70 9.35
CA VAL A 832 4.11 -1.11 8.72
C VAL A 832 4.15 -1.58 7.27
N LEU A 833 4.09 -0.62 6.34
CA LEU A 833 3.89 -0.84 4.91
C LEU A 833 5.19 -0.79 4.09
N GLY A 834 6.28 -0.28 4.66
CA GLY A 834 7.55 -0.14 3.98
C GLY A 834 8.32 1.07 4.47
N ARG A 835 9.15 1.66 3.61
CA ARG A 835 9.95 2.85 3.92
C ARG A 835 9.66 3.97 2.94
N VAL A 836 9.78 5.20 3.44
CA VAL A 836 9.68 6.43 2.63
C VAL A 836 11.01 6.70 1.91
N ASP A 837 12.12 6.22 2.49
CA ASP A 837 13.48 6.35 1.96
C ASP A 837 13.97 5.05 1.26
N ARG A 838 15.20 5.10 0.71
CA ARG A 838 15.84 3.96 0.02
C ARG A 838 16.55 3.00 0.97
N GLN A 839 16.31 3.12 2.27
CA GLN A 839 16.83 2.17 3.24
C GLN A 839 16.02 0.87 3.16
N ILE A 840 16.66 -0.24 3.44
CA ILE A 840 16.03 -1.56 3.43
C ILE A 840 16.38 -2.32 4.70
N LYS A 841 15.56 -3.31 5.03
CA LYS A 841 15.88 -4.34 6.01
C LYS A 841 16.10 -5.63 5.23
N LEU A 842 17.36 -6.11 5.19
CA LEU A 842 17.75 -7.32 4.46
C LEU A 842 18.41 -8.31 5.42
N ARG A 843 17.76 -9.46 5.61
CA ARG A 843 18.20 -10.51 6.55
C ARG A 843 18.38 -10.00 7.98
N GLY A 844 17.49 -9.11 8.41
CA GLY A 844 17.49 -8.44 9.71
C GLY A 844 18.44 -7.24 9.82
N ASN A 845 19.26 -6.98 8.80
CA ASN A 845 20.21 -5.87 8.82
C ASN A 845 19.59 -4.64 8.17
N ARG A 846 19.70 -3.52 8.86
CA ARG A 846 19.31 -2.22 8.33
C ARG A 846 20.42 -1.71 7.41
N LEU A 847 20.16 -1.67 6.11
CA LEU A 847 21.13 -1.30 5.07
C LEU A 847 20.71 -0.02 4.37
N GLU A 848 21.66 0.89 4.20
CA GLU A 848 21.49 2.09 3.39
C GLU A 848 22.08 1.79 2.01
N LEU A 849 21.25 1.75 0.96
CA LEU A 849 21.74 1.46 -0.40
C LEU A 849 22.78 2.50 -0.85
N ALA A 850 22.65 3.73 -0.37
CA ALA A 850 23.61 4.79 -0.58
C ALA A 850 25.00 4.53 0.04
N GLU A 851 25.10 3.76 1.14
CA GLU A 851 26.40 3.36 1.72
C GLU A 851 27.15 2.42 0.78
N ILE A 852 26.42 1.50 0.17
CA ILE A 852 26.97 0.57 -0.81
C ILE A 852 27.40 1.34 -2.07
N GLU A 853 26.54 2.23 -2.57
CA GLU A 853 26.83 3.10 -3.72
C GLU A 853 28.10 3.93 -3.47
N ALA A 854 28.22 4.56 -2.29
CA ALA A 854 29.39 5.36 -1.92
C ALA A 854 30.68 4.53 -1.88
N VAL A 855 30.65 3.33 -1.27
CA VAL A 855 31.82 2.44 -1.25
C VAL A 855 32.25 2.03 -2.65
N LEU A 856 31.30 1.74 -3.55
CA LEU A 856 31.61 1.39 -4.93
C LEU A 856 32.23 2.58 -5.69
N LEU A 857 31.75 3.80 -5.45
CA LEU A 857 32.28 5.03 -6.03
C LEU A 857 33.71 5.37 -5.56
N GLU A 858 34.18 4.80 -4.44
CA GLU A 858 35.59 4.97 -4.01
C GLU A 858 36.58 4.15 -4.87
N HIS A 859 36.10 3.18 -5.67
CA HIS A 859 36.96 2.40 -6.55
C HIS A 859 37.36 3.23 -7.77
N SER A 860 38.66 3.34 -8.06
CA SER A 860 39.20 4.26 -9.07
C SER A 860 38.71 4.06 -10.51
N GLU A 861 38.18 2.88 -10.82
CA GLU A 861 37.63 2.55 -12.15
C GLU A 861 36.11 2.81 -12.26
N VAL A 862 35.44 3.25 -11.19
CA VAL A 862 33.98 3.48 -11.14
C VAL A 862 33.67 4.97 -11.19
N THR A 863 32.79 5.37 -12.12
CA THR A 863 32.33 6.76 -12.27
C THR A 863 30.86 6.95 -11.90
N GLY A 864 30.10 5.86 -11.72
CA GLY A 864 28.71 5.87 -11.31
C GLY A 864 28.31 4.54 -10.68
N ALA A 865 27.49 4.57 -9.63
CA ALA A 865 26.96 3.37 -8.99
C ALA A 865 25.53 3.60 -8.51
N ALA A 866 24.65 2.63 -8.76
CA ALA A 866 23.28 2.59 -8.27
C ALA A 866 22.96 1.18 -7.80
N VAL A 867 22.44 1.02 -6.58
CA VAL A 867 22.13 -0.30 -6.01
C VAL A 867 20.63 -0.44 -5.85
N VAL A 868 20.09 -1.57 -6.29
CA VAL A 868 18.67 -1.92 -6.14
C VAL A 868 18.52 -3.27 -5.48
N THR A 869 17.34 -3.51 -4.90
CA THR A 869 16.94 -4.82 -4.39
C THR A 869 16.02 -5.51 -5.37
N VAL A 870 16.27 -6.80 -5.60
CA VAL A 870 15.43 -7.66 -6.46
C VAL A 870 14.97 -8.85 -5.65
N GLY A 871 13.70 -9.23 -5.79
CA GLY A 871 13.06 -10.29 -5.01
C GLY A 871 12.28 -9.74 -3.81
N ASP A 872 11.64 -10.63 -3.07
CA ASP A 872 10.89 -10.26 -1.87
C ASP A 872 11.87 -10.06 -0.71
N LEU A 873 11.89 -8.85 -0.12
CA LEU A 873 12.74 -8.48 1.03
C LEU A 873 12.62 -9.45 2.21
N SER A 874 11.50 -10.15 2.31
CA SER A 874 11.17 -11.08 3.39
C SER A 874 11.41 -12.56 3.07
N ALA A 875 11.86 -12.87 1.84
CA ALA A 875 12.08 -14.24 1.39
C ALA A 875 13.42 -14.43 0.65
N ASP A 876 13.59 -13.81 -0.52
CA ASP A 876 14.66 -14.15 -1.45
C ASP A 876 15.41 -12.93 -2.02
N ALA A 877 15.24 -11.76 -1.40
CA ALA A 877 15.86 -10.53 -1.88
C ALA A 877 17.39 -10.61 -1.96
N VAL A 878 17.89 -10.01 -3.04
CA VAL A 878 19.31 -9.83 -3.31
C VAL A 878 19.60 -8.39 -3.71
N LEU A 879 20.84 -7.97 -3.48
CA LEU A 879 21.36 -6.67 -3.89
C LEU A 879 21.97 -6.78 -5.29
N VAL A 880 21.58 -5.91 -6.21
CA VAL A 880 22.16 -5.79 -7.55
C VAL A 880 22.73 -4.39 -7.71
N ALA A 881 24.03 -4.30 -8.04
CA ALA A 881 24.72 -3.03 -8.25
C ALA A 881 24.86 -2.75 -9.75
N PHE A 882 24.27 -1.67 -10.24
CA PHE A 882 24.54 -1.11 -11.56
C PHE A 882 25.72 -0.18 -11.48
N VAL A 883 26.75 -0.42 -12.29
CA VAL A 883 28.04 0.28 -12.21
C VAL A 883 28.42 0.83 -13.58
N VAL A 884 28.74 2.11 -13.62
CA VAL A 884 29.39 2.76 -14.75
C VAL A 884 30.89 2.69 -14.53
N ALA A 885 31.55 1.85 -15.31
CA ALA A 885 32.99 1.63 -15.29
C ALA A 885 33.46 1.30 -16.70
N HIS A 886 34.72 1.59 -17.02
CA HIS A 886 35.30 1.10 -18.27
C HIS A 886 35.41 -0.43 -18.20
N PRO A 887 34.86 -1.18 -19.18
CA PRO A 887 34.90 -2.63 -19.17
C PRO A 887 36.33 -3.12 -19.40
N THR A 888 37.07 -3.30 -18.31
CA THR A 888 38.38 -3.93 -18.27
C THR A 888 38.24 -5.38 -17.80
N GLU A 889 39.12 -6.26 -18.28
CA GLU A 889 39.08 -7.68 -17.89
C GLU A 889 39.20 -7.82 -16.36
N GLY A 890 38.28 -8.58 -15.75
CA GLY A 890 38.26 -8.81 -14.31
C GLY A 890 37.71 -7.67 -13.44
N ILE A 891 37.07 -6.64 -14.02
CA ILE A 891 36.55 -5.49 -13.25
C ILE A 891 35.52 -5.91 -12.19
N VAL A 892 34.61 -6.84 -12.51
CA VAL A 892 33.56 -7.29 -11.59
C VAL A 892 34.16 -7.99 -10.36
N GLU A 893 35.18 -8.82 -10.56
CA GLU A 893 35.90 -9.50 -9.49
C GLU A 893 36.58 -8.49 -8.56
N ARG A 894 37.23 -7.46 -9.11
CA ARG A 894 37.84 -6.37 -8.32
C ARG A 894 36.82 -5.56 -7.53
N LEU A 895 35.63 -5.30 -8.11
CA LEU A 895 34.54 -4.63 -7.39
C LEU A 895 34.01 -5.47 -6.23
N TRP A 896 33.89 -6.79 -6.42
CA TRP A 896 33.56 -7.72 -5.35
C TRP A 896 34.61 -7.72 -4.22
N GLU A 897 35.90 -7.75 -4.56
CA GLU A 897 36.99 -7.68 -3.58
C GLU A 897 36.98 -6.36 -2.80
N HIS A 898 36.83 -5.23 -3.49
CA HIS A 898 36.74 -3.91 -2.87
C HIS A 898 35.52 -3.78 -1.94
N ALA A 899 34.36 -4.24 -2.38
CA ALA A 899 33.14 -4.25 -1.56
C ALA A 899 33.32 -5.12 -0.32
N ARG A 900 33.88 -6.34 -0.44
CA ARG A 900 34.13 -7.24 0.70
C ARG A 900 35.14 -6.69 1.71
N ALA A 901 36.11 -5.89 1.25
CA ALA A 901 37.10 -5.29 2.13
C ALA A 901 36.50 -4.20 3.03
N LYS A 902 35.46 -3.49 2.56
CA LYS A 902 34.93 -2.29 3.22
C LYS A 902 33.54 -2.44 3.82
N LEU A 903 32.71 -3.33 3.26
CA LEU A 903 31.32 -3.53 3.66
C LEU A 903 31.18 -4.80 4.52
N PRO A 904 30.21 -4.84 5.45
CA PRO A 904 29.82 -6.08 6.09
C PRO A 904 29.25 -7.05 5.04
N SER A 905 29.37 -8.36 5.29
CA SER A 905 28.96 -9.41 4.34
C SER A 905 27.49 -9.31 3.90
N SER A 906 26.60 -8.77 4.74
CA SER A 906 25.19 -8.54 4.43
C SER A 906 24.94 -7.38 3.46
N ALA A 907 25.90 -6.45 3.30
CA ALA A 907 25.81 -5.27 2.45
C ALA A 907 26.58 -5.41 1.13
N VAL A 908 27.29 -6.51 0.91
CA VAL A 908 28.00 -6.77 -0.35
C VAL A 908 26.97 -7.16 -1.44
N PRO A 909 26.95 -6.48 -2.61
CA PRO A 909 26.05 -6.83 -3.71
C PRO A 909 26.21 -8.28 -4.17
N HIS A 910 25.10 -8.93 -4.54
CA HIS A 910 25.08 -10.30 -5.07
C HIS A 910 25.41 -10.36 -6.56
N ASP A 911 25.16 -9.28 -7.30
CA ASP A 911 25.44 -9.19 -8.72
C ASP A 911 25.87 -7.77 -9.10
N PHE A 912 26.70 -7.66 -10.12
CA PHE A 912 27.20 -6.39 -10.68
C PHE A 912 26.85 -6.33 -12.17
N VAL A 913 26.08 -5.31 -12.54
CA VAL A 913 25.69 -5.05 -13.92
C VAL A 913 26.46 -3.82 -14.42
N LEU A 914 27.37 -4.04 -15.36
CA LEU A 914 28.06 -2.94 -16.03
C LEU A 914 27.10 -2.26 -17.01
N THR A 915 27.07 -0.93 -16.98
CA THR A 915 26.26 -0.10 -17.86
C THR A 915 27.07 1.10 -18.34
N ASP A 916 26.79 1.58 -19.55
CA ASP A 916 27.46 2.76 -20.12
C ASP A 916 27.04 4.04 -19.38
N GLU A 917 25.78 4.10 -18.94
CA GLU A 917 25.22 5.18 -18.13
C GLU A 917 24.12 4.68 -17.18
N LEU A 918 23.81 5.47 -16.15
CA LEU A 918 22.68 5.19 -15.27
C LEU A 918 21.41 5.83 -15.86
N PRO A 919 20.32 5.08 -16.05
CA PRO A 919 19.07 5.62 -16.58
C PRO A 919 18.50 6.67 -15.63
N THR A 920 17.98 7.77 -16.18
CA THR A 920 17.43 8.88 -15.42
C THR A 920 15.95 9.12 -15.71
N ASN A 921 15.20 9.60 -14.72
CA ASN A 921 13.82 10.05 -14.89
C ASN A 921 13.74 11.45 -15.52
N ALA A 922 12.52 11.96 -15.73
CA ALA A 922 12.27 13.28 -16.32
C ALA A 922 12.88 14.48 -15.53
N ASN A 923 13.33 14.26 -14.29
CA ASN A 923 14.01 15.24 -13.45
C ASN A 923 15.54 15.05 -13.42
N GLU A 924 16.11 14.30 -14.37
CA GLU A 924 17.56 14.01 -14.48
C GLU A 924 18.15 13.28 -13.26
N LYS A 925 17.31 12.63 -12.45
CA LYS A 925 17.74 11.77 -11.32
C LYS A 925 17.72 10.30 -11.73
N VAL A 926 18.60 9.48 -11.16
CA VAL A 926 18.63 8.02 -11.40
C VAL A 926 17.25 7.39 -11.21
N ASP A 927 16.79 6.64 -12.20
CA ASP A 927 15.49 5.95 -12.23
C ASP A 927 15.61 4.55 -11.60
N TYR A 928 15.59 4.51 -10.28
CA TYR A 928 15.63 3.27 -9.51
C TYR A 928 14.48 2.30 -9.84
N PRO A 929 13.21 2.73 -10.01
CA PRO A 929 12.14 1.84 -10.46
C PRO A 929 12.43 1.15 -11.80
N HIS A 930 13.03 1.87 -12.75
CA HIS A 930 13.48 1.27 -14.01
C HIS A 930 14.60 0.24 -13.78
N LEU A 931 15.63 0.59 -13.01
CA LEU A 931 16.72 -0.32 -12.65
C LEU A 931 16.23 -1.60 -11.94
N THR A 932 15.28 -1.49 -11.01
CA THR A 932 14.68 -2.65 -10.34
C THR A 932 13.95 -3.56 -11.32
N ARG A 933 13.22 -3.01 -12.30
CA ARG A 933 12.57 -3.82 -13.34
C ARG A 933 13.58 -4.55 -14.22
N LEU A 934 14.66 -3.88 -14.64
CA LEU A 934 15.74 -4.49 -15.41
C LEU A 934 16.37 -5.66 -14.65
N ALA A 935 16.71 -5.43 -13.39
CA ALA A 935 17.34 -6.44 -12.55
C ALA A 935 16.39 -7.62 -12.26
N THR A 936 15.10 -7.36 -12.09
CA THR A 936 14.06 -8.40 -11.96
C THR A 936 13.93 -9.25 -13.23
N ALA A 937 13.85 -8.61 -14.40
CA ALA A 937 13.77 -9.31 -15.68
C ALA A 937 15.02 -10.16 -15.94
N ARG A 938 16.21 -9.62 -15.65
CA ARG A 938 17.49 -10.34 -15.78
C ARG A 938 17.53 -11.58 -14.89
N ARG A 939 17.04 -11.49 -13.65
CA ARG A 939 16.98 -12.63 -12.72
C ARG A 939 15.97 -13.69 -13.17
N ALA A 940 14.82 -13.28 -13.71
CA ALA A 940 13.84 -14.20 -14.29
C ALA A 940 14.41 -14.95 -15.51
N ALA A 941 15.21 -14.27 -16.33
CA ALA A 941 15.93 -14.86 -17.45
C ALA A 941 17.05 -15.81 -17.00
N ALA A 942 17.79 -15.48 -15.94
CA ALA A 942 18.85 -16.34 -15.40
C ALA A 942 18.31 -17.66 -14.78
N GLY A 943 17.05 -17.69 -14.33
CA GLY A 943 16.37 -18.90 -13.88
C GLY A 943 15.95 -19.88 -14.99
N HIS A 944 16.01 -19.44 -16.25
CA HIS A 944 15.72 -20.25 -17.44
C HIS A 944 16.88 -20.10 -18.42
N GLY A 945 17.89 -20.96 -18.29
CA GLY A 945 19.19 -20.83 -18.96
C GLY A 945 19.10 -20.40 -20.43
N ALA A 946 19.40 -19.13 -20.70
CA ALA A 946 19.95 -18.64 -21.95
C ALA A 946 20.54 -17.25 -21.71
N ALA A 947 21.87 -17.14 -21.82
CA ALA A 947 22.52 -15.86 -22.03
C ALA A 947 22.03 -15.31 -23.38
N ALA A 948 21.45 -14.12 -23.39
CA ALA A 948 21.13 -13.40 -24.62
C ALA A 948 22.25 -12.41 -24.93
N GLU A 949 23.11 -12.78 -25.87
CA GLU A 949 23.81 -11.83 -26.71
C GLU A 949 22.78 -11.15 -27.62
N HIS A 950 22.81 -9.82 -27.68
CA HIS A 950 22.06 -9.04 -28.65
C HIS A 950 22.53 -9.36 -30.07
N HIS A 951 21.66 -9.92 -30.93
CA HIS A 951 21.49 -9.58 -32.36
C HIS A 951 20.32 -10.40 -32.97
N GLU A 952 19.49 -9.72 -33.77
CA GLU A 952 18.47 -10.25 -34.71
C GLU A 952 17.31 -11.08 -34.11
N ASP A 953 16.32 -10.38 -33.55
CA ASP A 953 15.07 -10.97 -33.11
C ASP A 953 13.93 -10.60 -34.08
N ALA A 954 13.64 -11.48 -35.05
CA ALA A 954 12.61 -11.25 -36.07
C ALA A 954 11.21 -11.00 -35.48
N LEU A 955 10.93 -11.50 -34.27
CA LEU A 955 9.67 -11.26 -33.57
C LEU A 955 9.59 -9.82 -33.04
N VAL A 956 10.70 -9.32 -32.48
CA VAL A 956 10.82 -7.91 -32.06
C VAL A 956 10.74 -6.98 -33.26
N ASP A 957 11.35 -7.32 -34.40
CA ASP A 957 11.27 -6.51 -35.62
C ASP A 957 9.85 -6.42 -36.18
N ALA A 958 9.10 -7.53 -36.18
CA ALA A 958 7.70 -7.53 -36.60
C ALA A 958 6.83 -6.67 -35.69
N LEU A 959 7.03 -6.76 -34.36
CA LEU A 959 6.34 -5.93 -33.37
C LEU A 959 6.71 -4.44 -33.51
N LEU A 960 7.99 -4.14 -33.76
CA LEU A 960 8.45 -2.78 -34.04
C LEU A 960 7.76 -2.20 -35.27
N SER A 961 7.63 -2.98 -36.35
CA SER A 961 6.90 -2.54 -37.56
C SER A 961 5.44 -2.22 -37.25
N MET A 962 4.75 -3.06 -36.48
CA MET A 962 3.36 -2.82 -36.10
C MET A 962 3.21 -1.56 -35.24
N PHE A 963 4.12 -1.34 -34.28
CA PHE A 963 4.15 -0.12 -33.47
C PHE A 963 4.33 1.13 -34.33
N ARG A 964 5.32 1.10 -35.24
CA ARG A 964 5.62 2.24 -36.12
C ARG A 964 4.44 2.63 -36.99
N GLU A 965 3.77 1.64 -37.58
CA GLU A 965 2.61 1.85 -38.45
C GLU A 965 1.41 2.41 -37.69
N LEU A 966 1.08 1.85 -36.51
CA LEU A 966 -0.06 2.29 -35.70
C LEU A 966 0.15 3.65 -35.04
N LEU A 967 1.38 3.97 -34.63
CA LEU A 967 1.71 5.24 -33.99
C LEU A 967 2.08 6.35 -34.99
N GLY A 968 2.29 6.01 -36.27
CA GLY A 968 2.74 6.94 -37.29
C GLY A 968 4.14 7.50 -37.03
N ARG A 969 5.04 6.71 -36.41
CA ARG A 969 6.38 7.12 -35.98
C ARG A 969 7.43 6.12 -36.44
N GLU A 970 8.59 6.59 -36.90
CA GLU A 970 9.70 5.69 -37.29
C GLU A 970 10.68 5.41 -36.13
N ASP A 971 10.74 6.29 -35.12
CA ASP A 971 11.73 6.31 -34.03
C ASP A 971 11.37 5.41 -32.82
N VAL A 972 10.74 4.27 -33.07
CA VAL A 972 10.38 3.29 -32.02
C VAL A 972 11.55 2.33 -31.74
N THR A 973 11.98 2.22 -30.48
CA THR A 973 12.98 1.24 -29.99
C THR A 973 12.31 0.01 -29.37
N ALA A 974 13.05 -1.10 -29.25
CA ALA A 974 12.50 -2.39 -28.78
C ALA A 974 11.96 -2.37 -27.35
N ASP A 975 12.47 -1.47 -26.51
CA ASP A 975 12.09 -1.24 -25.13
C ASP A 975 11.15 -0.05 -24.95
N ALA A 976 10.82 0.67 -26.03
CA ALA A 976 9.93 1.82 -25.97
C ALA A 976 8.52 1.40 -25.57
N ASN A 977 7.99 2.08 -24.56
CA ASN A 977 6.64 1.85 -24.08
C ASN A 977 5.60 2.45 -25.04
N PHE A 978 4.65 1.63 -25.49
CA PHE A 978 3.59 2.00 -26.44
C PHE A 978 2.83 3.28 -26.04
N PHE A 979 2.51 3.43 -24.76
CA PHE A 979 1.76 4.58 -24.25
C PHE A 979 2.62 5.83 -24.11
N VAL A 980 3.94 5.68 -23.87
CA VAL A 980 4.90 6.81 -23.86
C VAL A 980 5.03 7.41 -25.26
N LEU A 981 4.90 6.58 -26.29
CA LEU A 981 4.98 7.02 -27.67
C LEU A 981 3.68 7.64 -28.19
N GLY A 982 2.66 7.83 -27.34
CA GLY A 982 1.37 8.43 -27.70
C GLY A 982 0.26 7.41 -28.00
N GLY A 983 0.51 6.12 -27.81
CA GLY A 983 -0.50 5.08 -27.93
C GLY A 983 -1.62 5.24 -26.89
N HIS A 984 -2.84 4.89 -27.27
CA HIS A 984 -4.02 4.88 -26.40
C HIS A 984 -4.80 3.56 -26.56
N SER A 985 -5.82 3.32 -25.72
CA SER A 985 -6.52 2.02 -25.64
C SER A 985 -7.08 1.52 -26.97
N LEU A 986 -7.53 2.44 -27.83
CA LEU A 986 -8.00 2.10 -29.19
C LEU A 986 -6.86 1.56 -30.05
N LEU A 987 -5.70 2.24 -30.08
CA LEU A 987 -4.53 1.77 -30.83
C LEU A 987 -3.97 0.47 -30.23
N ALA A 988 -4.03 0.31 -28.90
CA ALA A 988 -3.61 -0.92 -28.24
C ALA A 988 -4.50 -2.12 -28.62
N ALA A 989 -5.82 -1.93 -28.70
CA ALA A 989 -6.75 -2.98 -29.12
C ALA A 989 -6.54 -3.37 -30.59
N LEU A 990 -6.35 -2.40 -31.48
CA LEU A 990 -6.00 -2.63 -32.88
C LEU A 990 -4.68 -3.40 -33.00
N LEU A 991 -3.69 -3.06 -32.16
CA LEU A 991 -2.40 -3.74 -32.13
C LEU A 991 -2.52 -5.19 -31.63
N VAL A 992 -3.27 -5.43 -30.54
CA VAL A 992 -3.52 -6.79 -30.03
C VAL A 992 -4.20 -7.65 -31.07
N GLN A 993 -5.22 -7.13 -31.74
CA GLN A 993 -5.88 -7.84 -32.83
C GLN A 993 -4.89 -8.16 -33.96
N ARG A 994 -4.06 -7.19 -34.37
CA ARG A 994 -3.07 -7.40 -35.42
C ARG A 994 -2.01 -8.44 -35.03
N ILE A 995 -1.61 -8.48 -33.76
CA ILE A 995 -0.73 -9.52 -33.20
C ILE A 995 -1.42 -10.89 -33.29
N GLN A 996 -2.69 -10.98 -32.87
CA GLN A 996 -3.45 -12.23 -32.94
C GLN A 996 -3.59 -12.74 -34.39
N GLU A 997 -3.90 -11.84 -35.34
CA GLU A 997 -4.04 -12.17 -36.76
C GLU A 997 -2.70 -12.57 -37.40
N SER A 998 -1.61 -11.88 -37.05
CA SER A 998 -0.29 -12.10 -37.68
C SER A 998 0.45 -13.31 -37.11
N PHE A 999 0.24 -13.64 -35.83
CA PHE A 999 1.00 -14.70 -35.14
C PHE A 999 0.15 -15.89 -34.70
N GLY A 1000 -1.17 -15.84 -34.90
CA GLY A 1000 -2.09 -16.93 -34.50
C GLY A 1000 -2.14 -17.19 -32.99
N ALA A 1001 -1.64 -16.25 -32.18
CA ALA A 1001 -1.54 -16.38 -30.73
C ALA A 1001 -2.62 -15.55 -30.04
N GLU A 1002 -3.44 -16.18 -29.19
CA GLU A 1002 -4.42 -15.47 -28.39
C GLU A 1002 -3.71 -14.58 -27.34
N MET A 1003 -3.97 -13.28 -27.41
CA MET A 1003 -3.50 -12.29 -26.45
C MET A 1003 -4.68 -11.44 -25.97
N ARG A 1004 -4.91 -11.40 -24.66
CA ARG A 1004 -5.93 -10.52 -24.08
C ARG A 1004 -5.38 -9.10 -23.99
N LEU A 1005 -6.26 -8.11 -24.09
CA LEU A 1005 -5.87 -6.70 -23.98
C LEU A 1005 -5.17 -6.40 -22.64
N ALA A 1006 -5.59 -7.04 -21.55
CA ALA A 1006 -4.93 -6.93 -20.23
C ALA A 1006 -3.46 -7.41 -20.24
N GLU A 1007 -3.13 -8.41 -21.06
CA GLU A 1007 -1.76 -8.94 -21.16
C GLU A 1007 -0.84 -7.97 -21.91
N PHE A 1008 -1.37 -7.27 -22.91
CA PHE A 1008 -0.68 -6.18 -23.59
C PHE A 1008 -0.36 -5.02 -22.64
N PHE A 1009 -1.34 -4.62 -21.82
CA PHE A 1009 -1.15 -3.55 -20.85
C PHE A 1009 -0.03 -3.88 -19.84
N ALA A 1010 0.10 -5.13 -19.40
CA ALA A 1010 1.16 -5.56 -18.48
C ALA A 1010 2.57 -5.49 -19.10
N LEU A 1011 2.69 -5.64 -20.42
CA LEU A 1011 3.97 -5.74 -21.14
C LEU A 1011 4.00 -4.82 -22.38
N PRO A 1012 3.86 -3.49 -22.23
CA PRO A 1012 3.55 -2.60 -23.34
C PRO A 1012 4.78 -2.19 -24.16
N THR A 1013 5.78 -3.05 -24.30
CA THR A 1013 7.00 -2.82 -25.09
C THR A 1013 7.18 -3.94 -26.11
N PRO A 1014 7.77 -3.69 -27.30
CA PRO A 1014 8.05 -4.75 -28.28
C PRO A 1014 8.82 -5.94 -27.66
N LEU A 1015 9.80 -5.67 -26.79
CA LEU A 1015 10.58 -6.69 -26.10
C LEU A 1015 9.75 -7.50 -25.08
N GLY A 1016 8.87 -6.82 -24.33
CA GLY A 1016 7.96 -7.47 -23.39
C GLY A 1016 6.94 -8.37 -24.10
N LEU A 1017 6.37 -7.89 -25.21
CA LEU A 1017 5.42 -8.65 -26.03
C LEU A 1017 6.09 -9.86 -26.71
N ALA A 1018 7.31 -9.69 -27.22
CA ALA A 1018 8.08 -10.80 -27.79
C ALA A 1018 8.32 -11.91 -26.75
N ALA A 1019 8.67 -11.53 -25.51
CA ALA A 1019 8.82 -12.49 -24.41
C ALA A 1019 7.49 -13.21 -24.08
N PHE A 1020 6.38 -12.49 -24.07
CA PHE A 1020 5.05 -13.08 -23.87
C PHE A 1020 4.69 -14.09 -24.99
N LEU A 1021 4.86 -13.71 -26.25
CA LEU A 1021 4.56 -14.57 -27.39
C LEU A 1021 5.42 -15.84 -27.40
N ARG A 1022 6.70 -15.72 -27.03
CA ARG A 1022 7.58 -16.90 -26.81
C ARG A 1022 7.06 -17.83 -25.73
N SER A 1023 6.57 -17.28 -24.61
CA SER A 1023 5.97 -18.10 -23.54
C SER A 1023 4.73 -18.88 -24.01
N ARG A 1024 4.11 -18.47 -25.12
CA ARG A 1024 2.97 -19.14 -25.77
C ARG A 1024 3.39 -20.07 -26.92
N GLY A 1025 4.69 -20.26 -27.15
CA GLY A 1025 5.22 -21.14 -28.19
C GLY A 1025 5.26 -20.55 -29.60
N VAL A 1026 5.19 -19.22 -29.74
CA VAL A 1026 5.38 -18.54 -31.02
C VAL A 1026 6.87 -18.48 -31.34
N GLU A 1027 7.29 -19.12 -32.44
CA GLU A 1027 8.66 -19.04 -32.96
C GLU A 1027 8.74 -18.12 -34.20
N PRO A 1028 9.89 -17.48 -34.45
CA PRO A 1028 10.08 -16.69 -35.67
C PRO A 1028 9.97 -17.58 -36.92
N GLY A 1029 8.91 -17.38 -37.71
CA GLY A 1029 8.71 -18.02 -39.01
C GLY A 1029 7.43 -18.83 -39.20
N THR A 1030 6.49 -18.86 -38.23
CA THR A 1030 5.16 -19.43 -38.45
C THR A 1030 4.11 -18.32 -38.62
N GLY A 1031 4.04 -17.78 -39.84
CA GLY A 1031 3.07 -16.79 -40.28
C GLY A 1031 3.26 -16.48 -41.76
#